data_AF-A0A8H6ZYB5-F1
#
_entry.id   AF-A0A8H6ZYB5-F1
#
_cell.length_a   1.000
_cell.length_b   1.000
_cell.length_c   1.000
_cell.angle_alpha   90.00
_cell.angle_beta   90.00
_cell.angle_gamma   90.00
#
_symmetry.space_group_name_H-M   'P 1'
#
loop_
_entity.id
_entity.type
_entity.pdbx_description
1 polymer ?
#
loop_
_entity_poly.entity_id
_entity_poly.type
_entity_poly.pdbx_seq_one_letter_code
_entity_poly.pdbx_strand_id
1 'polypeptide(L)'
;MPFLDEPKDGHPVGATTFAVRVSPSKVIGNARLNNEPALHLEEVAFTAYYPAGPATRRKGMPWLLRPLNESLRGFVHFGRVSSWLIWPLIYCFGAFIKVPVYTDAPLLRPPKLETKQTQWPLVLFSHGLGGSRTAYSQICTRLAASGKVVLALEHRDGTGHVCIPRSQDETGRLVPRPKRYIRENDISWEPDESPKDQAQPLSLRTEQLAFRTQEIYIAYEAFAKLANSGNNGHSLENIDGAPVDWESWGPDYVNCTSDVTLAGHSFGGCTVLSILSTEPPPGHPRVPVTKALVLDPWLEPLPTPGPSPYSSATLANAIESVNSASASASTLHHDSHDSDNRDVAHAMPSVHHQKGEFEQARSHPRILVINSERFTLWKDHFSRLRDVIKEWEPRGESILTIIRAEHQSFSDFPVLPLLRNKTSRMIMQLIAKLSISFLDGSIERTVETLKTREMEAKVIGTKPDGSPKRQLIGDAGDLSITLSITIHAMNIRPAKVDDLLGMQACNLQNLPENYTLRYYLYHAMTWPSLSYVAEDHQGRIVGYILAKMEEERDEKQPIHGHVTSISVLRSYRRLGLAKKLMVQSQEAMANIYRAQFVSLHVRKSNRAALGLYKDTLGFTVKSIEKGYYADGEDAYAMELSLQQ
;
A
#
# COMPACT_ATOMS: atom_id res chain seq x y z
N MET A 1 7.29 -31.84 -22.50
CA MET A 1 6.42 -30.64 -22.51
C MET A 1 7.13 -29.53 -21.75
N PRO A 2 7.04 -28.27 -22.19
CA PRO A 2 7.76 -27.19 -21.53
C PRO A 2 7.14 -26.89 -20.16
N PHE A 3 7.86 -27.20 -19.08
CA PHE A 3 7.48 -26.79 -17.73
C PHE A 3 8.14 -25.46 -17.37
N LEU A 4 7.47 -24.69 -16.52
CA LEU A 4 8.12 -23.64 -15.74
C LEU A 4 9.16 -24.25 -14.78
N ASP A 5 10.06 -23.43 -14.26
CA ASP A 5 11.14 -23.90 -13.39
C ASP A 5 10.56 -24.46 -12.07
N GLU A 6 11.05 -25.62 -11.65
CA GLU A 6 10.64 -26.23 -10.40
C GLU A 6 11.46 -25.67 -9.22
N PRO A 7 10.86 -25.44 -8.03
CA PRO A 7 11.62 -25.27 -6.80
C PRO A 7 12.50 -26.49 -6.55
N LYS A 8 13.82 -26.29 -6.42
CA LYS A 8 14.77 -27.40 -6.17
C LYS A 8 14.87 -27.79 -4.71
N ASP A 9 14.53 -26.86 -3.83
CA ASP A 9 14.65 -26.99 -2.38
C ASP A 9 13.26 -26.96 -1.74
N GLY A 10 13.09 -27.69 -0.64
CA GLY A 10 11.85 -27.73 0.13
C GLY A 10 10.91 -28.88 -0.22
N HIS A 11 9.63 -28.71 0.13
CA HIS A 11 8.60 -29.72 -0.07
C HIS A 11 8.15 -29.82 -1.54
N PRO A 12 7.76 -31.01 -2.02
CA PRO A 12 6.95 -31.13 -3.24
C PRO A 12 5.73 -30.22 -3.17
N VAL A 13 5.30 -29.65 -4.31
CA VAL A 13 4.22 -28.67 -4.32
C VAL A 13 2.96 -29.23 -4.98
N GLY A 14 1.84 -29.13 -4.25
CA GLY A 14 0.51 -29.42 -4.74
C GLY A 14 -0.20 -28.17 -5.24
N ALA A 15 -1.23 -28.36 -6.07
CA ALA A 15 -2.13 -27.28 -6.46
C ALA A 15 -3.57 -27.78 -6.60
N THR A 16 -4.52 -27.06 -6.01
CA THR A 16 -5.96 -27.34 -6.13
C THR A 16 -6.71 -26.03 -6.35
N THR A 17 -7.62 -26.00 -7.33
CA THR A 17 -8.41 -24.81 -7.62
C THR A 17 -9.78 -24.92 -6.98
N PHE A 18 -10.06 -24.03 -6.03
CA PHE A 18 -11.34 -23.95 -5.35
C PHE A 18 -12.18 -22.79 -5.87
N ALA A 19 -13.49 -22.96 -5.80
CA ALA A 19 -14.48 -21.90 -5.97
C ALA A 19 -15.49 -21.91 -4.83
N VAL A 20 -15.93 -20.72 -4.43
CA VAL A 20 -17.05 -20.51 -3.51
C VAL A 20 -18.10 -19.64 -4.20
N ARG A 21 -19.36 -20.05 -4.09
CA ARG A 21 -20.49 -19.27 -4.61
C ARG A 21 -20.85 -18.14 -3.66
N VAL A 22 -21.26 -17.01 -4.24
CA VAL A 22 -21.76 -15.85 -3.52
C VAL A 22 -23.26 -15.78 -3.77
N SER A 23 -24.05 -16.07 -2.73
CA SER A 23 -25.52 -16.06 -2.79
C SER A 23 -26.09 -15.26 -1.61
N PRO A 24 -26.91 -14.22 -1.85
CA PRO A 24 -27.23 -13.64 -3.16
C PRO A 24 -25.97 -13.02 -3.82
N SER A 25 -25.98 -12.88 -5.15
CA SER A 25 -24.91 -12.19 -5.85
C SER A 25 -24.85 -10.72 -5.44
N LYS A 26 -23.65 -10.12 -5.49
CA LYS A 26 -23.43 -8.72 -5.07
C LYS A 26 -23.02 -7.87 -6.26
N VAL A 27 -23.66 -6.73 -6.46
CA VAL A 27 -23.17 -5.66 -7.34
C VAL A 27 -22.30 -4.71 -6.51
N ILE A 28 -21.13 -4.34 -7.01
CA ILE A 28 -20.20 -3.45 -6.31
C ILE A 28 -19.90 -2.24 -7.18
N GLY A 29 -20.24 -1.06 -6.68
CA GLY A 29 -20.01 0.20 -7.40
C GLY A 29 -21.07 0.51 -8.47
N ASN A 30 -20.86 1.62 -9.16
CA ASN A 30 -21.81 2.22 -10.11
C ASN A 30 -21.33 2.14 -11.56
N ALA A 31 -20.14 1.56 -11.82
CA ALA A 31 -19.64 1.34 -13.16
C ALA A 31 -20.57 0.41 -13.96
N ARG A 32 -20.92 0.83 -15.18
CA ARG A 32 -21.74 0.09 -16.13
C ARG A 32 -20.91 -0.26 -17.37
N LEU A 33 -21.09 -1.49 -17.87
CA LEU A 33 -20.53 -1.96 -19.12
C LEU A 33 -21.70 -2.42 -20.01
N ASN A 34 -21.89 -1.78 -21.17
CA ASN A 34 -23.04 -2.04 -22.05
C ASN A 34 -24.41 -1.94 -21.31
N ASN A 35 -24.58 -0.94 -20.44
CA ASN A 35 -25.77 -0.71 -19.59
C ASN A 35 -26.02 -1.74 -18.47
N GLU A 36 -25.18 -2.76 -18.33
CA GLU A 36 -25.24 -3.72 -17.22
C GLU A 36 -24.21 -3.38 -16.14
N PRO A 37 -24.42 -3.76 -14.86
CA PRO A 37 -23.41 -3.60 -13.81
C PRO A 37 -22.08 -4.24 -14.22
N ALA A 38 -21.02 -3.44 -14.27
CA ALA A 38 -19.71 -3.91 -14.72
C ALA A 38 -19.05 -4.87 -13.71
N LEU A 39 -19.41 -4.75 -12.43
CA LEU A 39 -18.79 -5.44 -11.30
C LEU A 39 -19.82 -6.26 -10.54
N HIS A 40 -20.06 -7.47 -11.03
CA HIS A 40 -20.97 -8.45 -10.46
C HIS A 40 -20.19 -9.61 -9.82
N LEU A 41 -20.42 -9.85 -8.52
CA LEU A 41 -19.76 -10.85 -7.71
C LEU A 41 -20.70 -12.04 -7.43
N GLU A 42 -20.49 -13.13 -8.16
CA GLU A 42 -21.29 -14.37 -8.07
C GLU A 42 -20.49 -15.56 -7.56
N GLU A 43 -19.16 -15.52 -7.77
CA GLU A 43 -18.26 -16.61 -7.45
C GLU A 43 -16.87 -16.04 -7.17
N VAL A 44 -16.22 -16.54 -6.13
CA VAL A 44 -14.81 -16.30 -5.87
C VAL A 44 -14.03 -17.57 -6.17
N ALA A 45 -12.94 -17.46 -6.91
CA ALA A 45 -12.07 -18.58 -7.24
C ALA A 45 -10.62 -18.31 -6.85
N PHE A 46 -9.93 -19.36 -6.42
CA PHE A 46 -8.51 -19.30 -6.10
C PHE A 46 -7.82 -20.64 -6.31
N THR A 47 -6.53 -20.59 -6.61
CA THR A 47 -5.68 -21.80 -6.62
C THR A 47 -4.86 -21.83 -5.34
N ALA A 48 -5.06 -22.86 -4.53
CA ALA A 48 -4.24 -23.16 -3.38
C ALA A 48 -2.95 -23.86 -3.83
N TYR A 49 -1.79 -23.29 -3.55
CA TYR A 49 -0.48 -23.91 -3.69
C TYR A 49 0.05 -24.29 -2.31
N TYR A 50 0.54 -25.52 -2.14
CA TYR A 50 0.83 -26.04 -0.80
C TYR A 50 1.89 -27.15 -0.79
N PRO A 51 2.52 -27.44 0.37
CA PRO A 51 3.32 -28.64 0.55
C PRO A 51 2.48 -29.90 0.27
N ALA A 52 2.83 -30.67 -0.76
CA ALA A 52 2.11 -31.88 -1.14
C ALA A 52 2.65 -33.11 -0.42
N GLY A 53 1.72 -33.96 0.02
CA GLY A 53 2.01 -35.33 0.41
C GLY A 53 2.32 -36.23 -0.80
N PRO A 54 2.45 -37.54 -0.58
CA PRO A 54 2.67 -38.51 -1.65
C PRO A 54 1.57 -38.40 -2.73
N ALA A 55 1.97 -38.12 -3.97
CA ALA A 55 1.06 -37.93 -5.08
C ALA A 55 1.08 -39.13 -6.03
N THR A 56 -0.11 -39.63 -6.39
CA THR A 56 -0.29 -40.69 -7.41
C THR A 56 -0.48 -40.13 -8.81
N ARG A 57 -0.81 -38.84 -8.94
CA ARG A 57 -1.12 -38.18 -10.21
C ARG A 57 0.12 -37.61 -10.91
N ARG A 58 0.04 -37.52 -12.24
CA ARG A 58 1.10 -36.92 -13.07
C ARG A 58 1.23 -35.42 -12.75
N LYS A 59 2.47 -35.00 -12.60
CA LYS A 59 2.84 -33.60 -12.37
C LYS A 59 2.51 -32.72 -13.56
N GLY A 60 1.90 -31.57 -13.30
CA GLY A 60 1.72 -30.50 -14.28
C GLY A 60 0.30 -29.93 -14.35
N MET A 61 0.14 -28.70 -13.87
CA MET A 61 -1.08 -27.91 -14.04
C MET A 61 -0.94 -26.97 -15.25
N PRO A 62 -1.96 -26.79 -16.11
CA PRO A 62 -1.93 -25.82 -17.20
C PRO A 62 -1.62 -24.41 -16.68
N TRP A 63 -0.67 -23.70 -17.30
CA TRP A 63 -0.37 -22.32 -16.94
C TRP A 63 -1.44 -21.34 -17.45
N LEU A 64 -1.98 -21.56 -18.66
CA LEU A 64 -3.12 -20.81 -19.17
C LEU A 64 -4.44 -21.35 -18.62
N LEU A 65 -5.35 -20.44 -18.26
CA LEU A 65 -6.69 -20.78 -17.83
C LEU A 65 -7.46 -21.50 -18.94
N ARG A 66 -8.35 -22.41 -18.56
CA ARG A 66 -9.22 -23.14 -19.49
C ARG A 66 -10.65 -22.62 -19.39
N PRO A 67 -11.40 -22.48 -20.50
CA PRO A 67 -11.03 -22.85 -21.87
C PRO A 67 -9.92 -22.00 -22.52
N LEU A 68 -9.03 -22.64 -23.29
CA LEU A 68 -7.82 -21.99 -23.82
C LEU A 68 -8.13 -20.86 -24.80
N ASN A 69 -9.14 -21.03 -25.64
CA ASN A 69 -9.58 -20.02 -26.60
C ASN A 69 -9.93 -18.69 -25.94
N GLU A 70 -10.51 -18.71 -24.73
CA GLU A 70 -10.84 -17.49 -23.99
C GLU A 70 -9.61 -16.82 -23.38
N SER A 71 -8.66 -17.59 -22.85
CA SER A 71 -7.36 -17.06 -22.41
C SER A 71 -6.60 -16.38 -23.55
N LEU A 72 -6.56 -17.01 -24.72
CA LEU A 72 -5.94 -16.44 -25.92
C LEU A 72 -6.61 -15.13 -26.35
N ARG A 73 -7.95 -15.12 -26.42
CA ARG A 73 -8.73 -13.90 -26.71
C ARG A 73 -8.49 -12.80 -25.67
N GLY A 74 -8.36 -13.18 -24.40
CA GLY A 74 -8.04 -12.27 -23.29
C GLY A 74 -6.69 -11.57 -23.48
N PHE A 75 -5.63 -12.33 -23.79
CA PHE A 75 -4.30 -11.75 -24.05
C PHE A 75 -4.29 -10.81 -25.27
N VAL A 76 -4.96 -11.20 -26.35
CA VAL A 76 -5.13 -10.36 -27.55
C VAL A 76 -5.84 -9.06 -27.20
N HIS A 77 -6.94 -9.15 -26.45
CA HIS A 77 -7.73 -7.99 -26.04
C HIS A 77 -6.95 -7.06 -25.10
N PHE A 78 -6.20 -7.62 -24.14
CA PHE A 78 -5.37 -6.86 -23.20
C PHE A 78 -4.19 -6.17 -23.91
N GLY A 79 -3.45 -6.90 -24.75
CA GLY A 79 -2.23 -6.42 -25.41
C GLY A 79 -2.43 -5.52 -26.62
N ARG A 80 -3.67 -5.36 -27.13
CA ARG A 80 -4.02 -4.60 -28.36
C ARG A 80 -3.27 -5.05 -29.63
N VAL A 81 -2.86 -6.31 -29.69
CA VAL A 81 -2.18 -6.86 -30.87
C VAL A 81 -3.18 -7.61 -31.75
N SER A 82 -3.02 -7.53 -33.07
CA SER A 82 -3.92 -8.23 -34.01
C SER A 82 -3.87 -9.75 -33.83
N SER A 83 -5.05 -10.38 -33.78
CA SER A 83 -5.23 -11.81 -33.49
C SER A 83 -4.36 -12.71 -34.37
N TRP A 84 -4.17 -12.38 -35.65
CA TRP A 84 -3.46 -13.25 -36.59
C TRP A 84 -1.93 -13.33 -36.36
N LEU A 85 -1.31 -12.32 -35.74
CA LEU A 85 0.15 -12.25 -35.54
C LEU A 85 0.64 -13.06 -34.33
N ILE A 86 -0.18 -13.11 -33.28
CA ILE A 86 0.19 -13.70 -31.99
C ILE A 86 -0.38 -15.11 -31.82
N TRP A 87 -1.47 -15.43 -32.52
CA TRP A 87 -2.20 -16.67 -32.35
C TRP A 87 -1.34 -17.92 -32.54
N PRO A 88 -0.48 -18.05 -33.57
CA PRO A 88 0.40 -19.23 -33.69
C PRO A 88 1.41 -19.33 -32.54
N LEU A 89 1.93 -18.20 -32.06
CA LEU A 89 2.96 -18.17 -31.02
C LEU A 89 2.38 -18.50 -29.63
N ILE A 90 1.24 -17.93 -29.23
CA ILE A 90 0.63 -18.28 -27.94
C ILE A 90 -0.09 -19.64 -28.01
N TYR A 91 -0.67 -20.02 -29.14
CA TYR A 91 -1.29 -21.34 -29.30
C TYR A 91 -0.26 -22.47 -29.30
N CYS A 92 0.83 -22.36 -30.09
CA CYS A 92 1.83 -23.42 -30.17
C CYS A 92 2.74 -23.50 -28.94
N PHE A 93 2.89 -22.42 -28.17
CA PHE A 93 3.77 -22.43 -26.98
C PHE A 93 3.00 -22.31 -25.67
N GLY A 94 2.16 -21.30 -25.49
CA GLY A 94 1.41 -21.06 -24.25
C GLY A 94 0.47 -22.19 -23.83
N ALA A 95 -0.17 -22.86 -24.81
CA ALA A 95 -1.13 -23.94 -24.56
C ALA A 95 -0.53 -25.18 -23.88
N PHE A 96 0.78 -25.38 -24.04
CA PHE A 96 1.51 -26.55 -23.55
C PHE A 96 2.38 -26.26 -22.33
N ILE A 97 2.47 -25.00 -21.89
CA ILE A 97 3.22 -24.62 -20.70
C ILE A 97 2.49 -25.13 -19.47
N LYS A 98 3.24 -25.81 -18.60
CA LYS A 98 2.74 -26.35 -17.34
C LYS A 98 3.51 -25.80 -16.15
N VAL A 99 2.78 -25.56 -15.07
CA VAL A 99 3.35 -25.33 -13.74
C VAL A 99 3.72 -26.69 -13.14
N PRO A 100 4.94 -26.90 -12.61
CA PRO A 100 5.43 -28.19 -12.13
C PRO A 100 4.87 -28.55 -10.73
N VAL A 101 3.56 -28.76 -10.63
CA VAL A 101 2.84 -29.08 -9.38
C VAL A 101 2.07 -30.39 -9.48
N TYR A 102 1.79 -31.02 -8.34
CA TYR A 102 0.90 -32.18 -8.24
C TYR A 102 -0.54 -31.71 -8.04
N THR A 103 -1.37 -31.80 -9.08
CA THR A 103 -2.77 -31.38 -9.00
C THR A 103 -3.57 -32.27 -8.07
N ASP A 104 -4.28 -31.68 -7.12
CA ASP A 104 -5.15 -32.36 -6.15
C ASP A 104 -4.44 -33.44 -5.32
N ALA A 105 -3.14 -33.26 -5.05
CA ALA A 105 -2.45 -34.11 -4.09
C ALA A 105 -2.94 -33.80 -2.66
N PRO A 106 -2.92 -34.77 -1.74
CA PRO A 106 -3.17 -34.48 -0.32
C PRO A 106 -2.23 -33.38 0.20
N LEU A 107 -2.76 -32.50 1.04
CA LEU A 107 -1.95 -31.52 1.76
C LEU A 107 -1.04 -32.26 2.76
N LEU A 108 0.26 -31.98 2.73
CA LEU A 108 1.24 -32.59 3.63
C LEU A 108 0.97 -32.11 5.06
N ARG A 109 0.95 -33.03 6.02
CA ARG A 109 0.85 -32.66 7.43
C ARG A 109 2.10 -31.91 7.88
N PRO A 110 1.96 -30.77 8.60
CA PRO A 110 3.11 -30.06 9.15
C PRO A 110 3.98 -31.01 9.99
N PRO A 111 5.31 -30.98 9.82
CA PRO A 111 6.19 -31.81 10.63
C PRO A 111 6.11 -31.36 12.10
N LYS A 112 5.98 -32.31 13.03
CA LYS A 112 6.08 -32.05 14.47
C LYS A 112 7.56 -31.75 14.82
N LEU A 113 8.04 -30.53 14.57
CA LEU A 113 9.32 -30.08 15.11
C LEU A 113 9.15 -29.70 16.59
N GLU A 114 10.25 -29.74 17.35
CA GLU A 114 10.36 -29.23 18.73
C GLU A 114 10.11 -27.70 18.83
N THR A 115 9.90 -27.02 17.70
CA THR A 115 9.52 -25.61 17.62
C THR A 115 8.00 -25.42 17.70
N LYS A 116 7.58 -24.26 18.24
CA LYS A 116 6.17 -23.88 18.53
C LYS A 116 5.20 -23.87 17.33
N GLN A 117 5.62 -24.23 16.12
CA GLN A 117 4.79 -24.12 14.91
C GLN A 117 4.12 -25.45 14.56
N THR A 118 2.84 -25.57 14.90
CA THR A 118 2.04 -26.79 14.75
C THR A 118 1.26 -26.86 13.43
N GLN A 119 1.17 -25.76 12.70
CA GLN A 119 0.34 -25.60 11.48
C GLN A 119 1.08 -24.77 10.41
N TRP A 120 0.77 -25.00 9.13
CA TRP A 120 1.31 -24.21 8.03
C TRP A 120 0.75 -22.78 8.04
N PRO A 121 1.58 -21.73 7.83
CA PRO A 121 1.08 -20.36 7.65
C PRO A 121 0.25 -20.20 6.38
N LEU A 122 -0.74 -19.32 6.44
CA LEU A 122 -1.59 -18.95 5.30
C LEU A 122 -1.09 -17.67 4.62
N VAL A 123 -1.01 -17.68 3.29
CA VAL A 123 -0.72 -16.52 2.45
C VAL A 123 -1.87 -16.30 1.47
N LEU A 124 -2.49 -15.13 1.49
CA LEU A 124 -3.48 -14.71 0.51
C LEU A 124 -2.79 -13.86 -0.55
N PHE A 125 -2.78 -14.30 -1.81
CA PHE A 125 -2.03 -13.66 -2.90
C PHE A 125 -2.96 -13.02 -3.95
N SER A 126 -2.80 -11.72 -4.16
CA SER A 126 -3.54 -10.93 -5.16
C SER A 126 -2.69 -10.58 -6.38
N HIS A 127 -3.21 -10.83 -7.59
CA HIS A 127 -2.48 -10.56 -8.84
C HIS A 127 -2.59 -9.11 -9.33
N GLY A 128 -1.61 -8.67 -10.12
CA GLY A 128 -1.66 -7.39 -10.83
C GLY A 128 -2.61 -7.36 -12.04
N LEU A 129 -2.72 -6.20 -12.69
CA LEU A 129 -3.47 -6.04 -13.95
C LEU A 129 -2.94 -6.98 -15.04
N GLY A 130 -3.84 -7.56 -15.84
CA GLY A 130 -3.54 -8.59 -16.84
C GLY A 130 -3.16 -9.96 -16.25
N GLY A 131 -3.05 -10.09 -14.93
CA GLY A 131 -2.71 -11.33 -14.24
C GLY A 131 -3.82 -12.37 -14.21
N SER A 132 -3.54 -13.48 -13.53
CA SER A 132 -4.47 -14.57 -13.18
C SER A 132 -3.93 -15.32 -11.97
N ARG A 133 -4.72 -16.27 -11.43
CA ARG A 133 -4.29 -17.19 -10.36
C ARG A 133 -3.05 -18.03 -10.70
N THR A 134 -2.72 -18.18 -11.99
CA THR A 134 -1.58 -18.97 -12.47
C THR A 134 -0.40 -18.12 -12.98
N ALA A 135 -0.55 -16.81 -13.13
CA ALA A 135 0.48 -15.93 -13.69
C ALA A 135 1.64 -15.62 -12.73
N TYR A 136 1.54 -16.06 -11.48
CA TYR A 136 2.49 -15.85 -10.38
C TYR A 136 2.92 -17.18 -9.75
N SER A 137 2.80 -18.28 -10.51
CA SER A 137 3.03 -19.63 -9.99
C SER A 137 4.46 -19.84 -9.52
N GLN A 138 5.46 -19.13 -10.05
CA GLN A 138 6.85 -19.26 -9.61
C GLN A 138 7.07 -18.74 -8.19
N ILE A 139 6.39 -17.65 -7.80
CA ILE A 139 6.45 -17.16 -6.43
C ILE A 139 5.60 -18.06 -5.53
N CYS A 140 4.37 -18.37 -5.95
CA CYS A 140 3.44 -19.18 -5.14
C CYS A 140 3.99 -20.58 -4.85
N THR A 141 4.59 -21.25 -5.84
CA THR A 141 5.18 -22.59 -5.66
C THR A 141 6.42 -22.57 -4.78
N ARG A 142 7.23 -21.50 -4.80
CA ARG A 142 8.41 -21.38 -3.92
C ARG A 142 8.02 -21.10 -2.47
N LEU A 143 7.03 -20.24 -2.28
CA LEU A 143 6.41 -20.04 -0.96
C LEU A 143 5.83 -21.36 -0.44
N ALA A 144 5.11 -22.10 -1.28
CA ALA A 144 4.57 -23.40 -0.92
C ALA A 144 5.65 -24.44 -0.57
N ALA A 145 6.70 -24.55 -1.40
CA ALA A 145 7.83 -25.44 -1.14
C ALA A 145 8.54 -25.10 0.18
N SER A 146 8.53 -23.84 0.61
CA SER A 146 9.07 -23.39 1.91
C SER A 146 8.17 -23.70 3.12
N GLY A 147 7.05 -24.41 2.94
CA GLY A 147 6.16 -24.76 4.05
C GLY A 147 5.08 -23.72 4.33
N LYS A 148 4.38 -23.24 3.30
CA LYS A 148 3.27 -22.26 3.43
C LYS A 148 2.10 -22.67 2.55
N VAL A 149 0.88 -22.36 2.94
CA VAL A 149 -0.29 -22.53 2.06
C VAL A 149 -0.61 -21.19 1.42
N VAL A 150 -0.57 -21.13 0.09
CA VAL A 150 -0.76 -19.89 -0.68
C VAL A 150 -2.05 -19.96 -1.47
N LEU A 151 -3.01 -19.08 -1.18
CA LEU A 151 -4.23 -18.93 -1.97
C LEU A 151 -4.04 -17.82 -2.99
N ALA A 152 -3.79 -18.19 -4.25
CA ALA A 152 -3.69 -17.23 -5.35
C ALA A 152 -5.09 -16.96 -5.93
N LEU A 153 -5.63 -15.78 -5.67
CA LEU A 153 -6.97 -15.38 -6.12
C LEU A 153 -7.03 -15.23 -7.65
N GLU A 154 -8.19 -15.50 -8.24
CA GLU A 154 -8.55 -15.05 -9.59
C GLU A 154 -9.66 -14.01 -9.48
N HIS A 155 -9.30 -12.74 -9.64
CA HIS A 155 -10.25 -11.64 -9.46
C HIS A 155 -11.28 -11.58 -10.61
N ARG A 156 -12.58 -11.53 -10.26
CA ARG A 156 -13.72 -11.40 -11.17
C ARG A 156 -14.07 -9.94 -11.54
N ASP A 157 -13.23 -9.01 -11.08
CA ASP A 157 -13.34 -7.56 -11.27
C ASP A 157 -13.02 -7.07 -12.71
N GLY A 158 -12.65 -7.98 -13.62
CA GLY A 158 -12.27 -7.65 -14.99
C GLY A 158 -10.87 -7.04 -15.11
N THR A 159 -9.98 -7.25 -14.15
CA THR A 159 -8.58 -6.77 -14.21
C THR A 159 -7.60 -7.80 -14.75
N GLY A 160 -7.95 -9.09 -14.74
CA GLY A 160 -7.17 -10.12 -15.41
C GLY A 160 -7.26 -10.00 -16.94
N HIS A 161 -6.38 -10.70 -17.66
CA HIS A 161 -6.50 -10.80 -19.13
C HIS A 161 -7.81 -11.50 -19.51
N VAL A 162 -8.20 -12.51 -18.73
CA VAL A 162 -9.53 -13.11 -18.68
C VAL A 162 -9.77 -13.65 -17.27
N CYS A 163 -11.03 -13.68 -16.83
CA CYS A 163 -11.49 -14.49 -15.72
C CYS A 163 -12.77 -15.22 -16.13
N ILE A 164 -13.04 -16.37 -15.52
CA ILE A 164 -14.13 -17.26 -15.94
C ILE A 164 -15.00 -17.59 -14.72
N PRO A 165 -15.86 -16.64 -14.28
CA PRO A 165 -16.88 -16.93 -13.27
C PRO A 165 -17.92 -17.91 -13.82
N ARG A 166 -18.53 -18.70 -12.93
CA ARG A 166 -19.71 -19.51 -13.24
C ARG A 166 -20.96 -18.80 -12.70
N SER A 167 -21.92 -18.53 -13.58
CA SER A 167 -23.21 -17.93 -13.22
C SER A 167 -24.32 -18.96 -13.43
N GLN A 168 -25.44 -18.84 -12.70
CA GLN A 168 -26.60 -19.67 -12.97
C GLN A 168 -27.30 -19.21 -14.25
N ASP A 169 -27.68 -20.17 -15.09
CA ASP A 169 -28.62 -19.93 -16.18
C ASP A 169 -30.08 -19.98 -15.68
N GLU A 170 -31.03 -19.73 -16.59
CA GLU A 170 -32.47 -19.75 -16.30
C GLU A 170 -32.96 -21.11 -15.76
N THR A 171 -32.20 -22.18 -15.96
CA THR A 171 -32.50 -23.53 -15.48
C THR A 171 -31.81 -23.86 -14.14
N GLY A 172 -31.06 -22.92 -13.58
CA GLY A 172 -30.29 -23.09 -12.33
C GLY A 172 -28.95 -23.81 -12.52
N ARG A 173 -28.56 -24.14 -13.76
CA ARG A 173 -27.27 -24.78 -14.05
C ARG A 173 -26.16 -23.74 -14.06
N LEU A 174 -25.01 -24.10 -13.49
CA LEU A 174 -23.82 -23.27 -13.57
C LEU A 174 -23.20 -23.31 -14.97
N VAL A 175 -23.07 -22.14 -15.59
CA VAL A 175 -22.47 -21.97 -16.92
C VAL A 175 -21.30 -20.98 -16.80
N PRO A 176 -20.12 -21.30 -17.39
CA PRO A 176 -19.00 -20.36 -17.40
C PRO A 176 -19.33 -19.13 -18.25
N ARG A 177 -19.12 -17.94 -17.69
CA ARG A 177 -19.28 -16.64 -18.36
C ARG A 177 -17.94 -15.90 -18.40
N PRO A 178 -17.11 -16.12 -19.44
CA PRO A 178 -15.80 -15.48 -19.54
C PRO A 178 -15.91 -13.95 -19.57
N LYS A 179 -15.17 -13.29 -18.69
CA LYS A 179 -15.07 -11.85 -18.59
C LYS A 179 -13.64 -11.43 -18.92
N ARG A 180 -13.50 -10.54 -19.91
CA ARG A 180 -12.20 -10.04 -20.37
C ARG A 180 -11.84 -8.77 -19.62
N TYR A 181 -10.60 -8.32 -19.82
CA TYR A 181 -10.10 -7.08 -19.25
C TYR A 181 -11.03 -5.89 -19.57
N ILE A 182 -11.50 -5.20 -18.52
CA ILE A 182 -12.34 -4.00 -18.63
C ILE A 182 -11.45 -2.76 -18.66
N ARG A 183 -11.64 -1.93 -19.69
CA ARG A 183 -10.96 -0.64 -19.82
C ARG A 183 -11.83 0.47 -19.27
N GLU A 184 -11.19 1.50 -18.71
CA GLU A 184 -11.90 2.68 -18.21
C GLU A 184 -12.72 3.39 -19.29
N ASN A 185 -12.22 3.41 -20.54
CA ASN A 185 -12.93 4.03 -21.66
C ASN A 185 -14.17 3.24 -22.12
N ASP A 186 -14.32 1.99 -21.69
CA ASP A 186 -15.46 1.14 -22.06
C ASP A 186 -16.62 1.24 -21.05
N ILE A 187 -16.43 2.02 -19.96
CA ILE A 187 -17.38 2.15 -18.86
C ILE A 187 -18.24 3.41 -19.02
N SER A 188 -19.55 3.24 -18.79
CA SER A 188 -20.47 4.32 -18.50
C SER A 188 -20.78 4.38 -17.00
N TRP A 189 -21.18 5.55 -16.51
CA TRP A 189 -21.49 5.77 -15.10
C TRP A 189 -22.99 6.03 -14.97
N GLU A 190 -23.63 5.43 -13.97
CA GLU A 190 -24.99 5.88 -13.60
C GLU A 190 -24.92 7.33 -13.08
N PRO A 191 -25.93 8.17 -13.41
CA PRO A 191 -26.01 9.50 -12.83
C PRO A 191 -26.10 9.39 -11.32
N ASP A 192 -25.12 9.94 -10.62
CA ASP A 192 -25.20 10.09 -9.17
C ASP A 192 -26.33 11.08 -8.84
N GLU A 193 -27.27 10.71 -7.96
CA GLU A 193 -28.32 11.60 -7.47
C GLU A 193 -27.75 12.71 -6.56
N SER A 194 -26.46 12.62 -6.22
CA SER A 194 -25.71 13.64 -5.49
C SER A 194 -25.55 14.95 -6.28
N PRO A 195 -25.48 16.13 -5.61
CA PRO A 195 -25.34 17.41 -6.29
C PRO A 195 -24.17 17.44 -7.28
N LYS A 196 -24.43 17.91 -8.51
CA LYS A 196 -23.47 17.94 -9.65
C LYS A 196 -22.13 18.62 -9.37
N ASP A 197 -22.05 19.43 -8.31
CA ASP A 197 -20.84 20.15 -7.91
C ASP A 197 -19.94 19.37 -6.94
N GLN A 198 -20.33 18.16 -6.49
CA GLN A 198 -19.60 17.38 -5.48
C GLN A 198 -19.22 15.93 -5.86
N ALA A 199 -19.85 15.31 -6.87
CA ALA A 199 -19.55 13.93 -7.26
C ALA A 199 -18.63 13.88 -8.49
N GLN A 200 -17.32 13.73 -8.29
CA GLN A 200 -16.53 13.05 -9.32
C GLN A 200 -16.81 11.55 -9.18
N PRO A 201 -17.22 10.83 -10.24
CA PRO A 201 -17.38 9.38 -10.16
C PRO A 201 -16.08 8.76 -9.66
N LEU A 202 -16.17 7.86 -8.68
CA LEU A 202 -15.02 7.08 -8.22
C LEU A 202 -14.37 6.44 -9.46
N SER A 203 -13.04 6.44 -9.54
CA SER A 203 -12.39 5.76 -10.65
C SER A 203 -12.77 4.27 -10.65
N LEU A 204 -12.91 3.65 -11.83
CA LEU A 204 -13.16 2.20 -11.95
C LEU A 204 -12.20 1.37 -11.09
N ARG A 205 -10.95 1.85 -10.94
CA ARG A 205 -9.92 1.19 -10.13
C ARG A 205 -10.25 1.18 -8.65
N THR A 206 -10.91 2.21 -8.16
CA THR A 206 -11.36 2.28 -6.76
C THR A 206 -12.48 1.27 -6.51
N GLU A 207 -13.46 1.16 -7.42
CA GLU A 207 -14.52 0.15 -7.32
C GLU A 207 -13.97 -1.28 -7.46
N GLN A 208 -12.98 -1.49 -8.34
CA GLN A 208 -12.28 -2.78 -8.47
C GLN A 208 -11.48 -3.13 -7.20
N LEU A 209 -10.88 -2.16 -6.50
CA LEU A 209 -10.26 -2.42 -5.20
C LEU A 209 -11.29 -2.91 -4.17
N ALA A 210 -12.44 -2.25 -4.09
CA ALA A 210 -13.53 -2.68 -3.21
C ALA A 210 -14.01 -4.10 -3.56
N PHE A 211 -14.11 -4.41 -4.86
CA PHE A 211 -14.44 -5.74 -5.36
C PHE A 211 -13.44 -6.80 -4.89
N ARG A 212 -12.15 -6.54 -5.10
CA ARG A 212 -11.06 -7.46 -4.69
C ARG A 212 -11.01 -7.68 -3.18
N THR A 213 -11.30 -6.63 -2.40
CA THR A 213 -11.43 -6.75 -0.94
C THR A 213 -12.52 -7.76 -0.59
N GLN A 214 -13.72 -7.65 -1.18
CA GLN A 214 -14.79 -8.62 -0.93
C GLN A 214 -14.38 -10.05 -1.31
N GLU A 215 -13.72 -10.24 -2.45
CA GLU A 215 -13.24 -11.56 -2.88
C GLU A 215 -12.26 -12.17 -1.89
N ILE A 216 -11.30 -11.40 -1.40
CA ILE A 216 -10.28 -11.88 -0.46
C ILE A 216 -10.93 -12.29 0.87
N TYR A 217 -11.86 -11.49 1.41
CA TYR A 217 -12.56 -11.84 2.65
C TYR A 217 -13.42 -13.09 2.50
N ILE A 218 -14.16 -13.23 1.39
CA ILE A 218 -14.99 -14.41 1.11
C ILE A 218 -14.11 -15.67 0.93
N ALA A 219 -13.00 -15.58 0.20
CA ALA A 219 -12.07 -16.69 0.02
C ALA A 219 -11.43 -17.11 1.35
N TYR A 220 -10.97 -16.14 2.15
CA TYR A 220 -10.40 -16.38 3.47
C TYR A 220 -11.41 -17.07 4.39
N GLU A 221 -12.63 -16.57 4.47
CA GLU A 221 -13.66 -17.13 5.36
C GLU A 221 -14.05 -18.55 4.96
N ALA A 222 -14.25 -18.79 3.65
CA ALA A 222 -14.57 -20.12 3.14
C ALA A 222 -13.42 -21.12 3.40
N PHE A 223 -12.18 -20.69 3.22
CA PHE A 223 -11.00 -21.51 3.48
C PHE A 223 -10.75 -21.73 4.98
N ALA A 224 -10.93 -20.71 5.82
CA ALA A 224 -10.80 -20.82 7.26
C ALA A 224 -11.83 -21.77 7.86
N LYS A 225 -13.08 -21.77 7.34
CA LYS A 225 -14.11 -22.75 7.73
C LYS A 225 -13.67 -24.18 7.40
N LEU A 226 -13.13 -24.41 6.20
CA LEU A 226 -12.59 -25.72 5.82
C LEU A 226 -11.44 -26.15 6.74
N ALA A 227 -10.46 -25.26 6.97
CA ALA A 227 -9.29 -25.53 7.80
C ALA A 227 -9.62 -25.79 9.28
N ASN A 228 -10.67 -25.15 9.82
CA ASN A 228 -11.02 -25.27 11.24
C ASN A 228 -12.03 -26.39 11.54
N SER A 229 -12.93 -26.70 10.60
CA SER A 229 -14.05 -27.61 10.84
C SER A 229 -14.05 -28.84 9.93
N GLY A 230 -13.15 -28.91 8.95
CA GLY A 230 -13.20 -29.91 7.89
C GLY A 230 -14.37 -29.68 6.92
N ASN A 231 -14.57 -30.60 5.99
CA ASN A 231 -15.62 -30.49 4.97
C ASN A 231 -16.99 -30.98 5.50
N ASN A 232 -17.66 -30.15 6.32
CA ASN A 232 -18.96 -30.48 6.93
C ASN A 232 -20.16 -29.85 6.18
N GLY A 233 -19.96 -29.43 4.93
CA GLY A 233 -20.95 -28.81 4.07
C GLY A 233 -20.23 -28.11 2.92
N HIS A 234 -20.61 -28.42 1.67
CA HIS A 234 -19.90 -28.09 0.43
C HIS A 234 -19.82 -26.57 0.11
N SER A 235 -19.17 -25.76 0.95
CA SER A 235 -18.97 -24.32 0.67
C SER A 235 -17.88 -24.08 -0.39
N LEU A 236 -16.90 -24.98 -0.48
CA LEU A 236 -15.84 -24.96 -1.49
C LEU A 236 -16.01 -26.11 -2.48
N GLU A 237 -15.99 -25.78 -3.76
CA GLU A 237 -16.03 -26.74 -4.87
C GLU A 237 -14.66 -26.79 -5.56
N ASN A 238 -14.23 -27.98 -6.00
CA ASN A 238 -13.10 -28.09 -6.93
C ASN A 238 -13.56 -27.76 -8.35
N ILE A 239 -13.02 -26.70 -8.94
CA ILE A 239 -13.38 -26.26 -10.31
C ILE A 239 -13.03 -27.33 -11.34
N ASP A 240 -11.95 -28.07 -11.13
CA ASP A 240 -11.46 -29.08 -12.07
C ASP A 240 -12.28 -30.39 -12.01
N GLY A 241 -13.23 -30.50 -11.08
CA GLY A 241 -14.13 -31.65 -10.92
C GLY A 241 -13.44 -32.93 -10.40
N ALA A 242 -12.14 -32.84 -10.10
CA ALA A 242 -11.38 -33.95 -9.55
C ALA A 242 -11.73 -34.21 -8.08
N PRO A 243 -11.73 -35.48 -7.63
CA PRO A 243 -11.84 -35.80 -6.21
C PRO A 243 -10.74 -35.11 -5.41
N VAL A 244 -11.13 -34.46 -4.31
CA VAL A 244 -10.24 -33.82 -3.34
C VAL A 244 -10.21 -34.67 -2.08
N ASP A 245 -9.01 -34.88 -1.54
CA ASP A 245 -8.83 -35.47 -0.22
C ASP A 245 -9.10 -34.42 0.87
N TRP A 246 -10.37 -34.29 1.25
CA TRP A 246 -10.84 -33.30 2.22
C TRP A 246 -10.29 -33.50 3.63
N GLU A 247 -9.84 -34.71 3.99
CA GLU A 247 -9.26 -34.98 5.31
C GLU A 247 -7.95 -34.21 5.49
N SER A 248 -7.16 -34.12 4.43
CA SER A 248 -5.90 -33.36 4.43
C SER A 248 -6.08 -31.84 4.57
N TRP A 249 -7.30 -31.32 4.47
CA TRP A 249 -7.61 -29.90 4.65
C TRP A 249 -8.29 -29.57 5.98
N GLY A 250 -8.39 -30.55 6.88
CA GLY A 250 -9.06 -30.40 8.17
C GLY A 250 -8.24 -29.64 9.23
N PRO A 251 -8.68 -29.72 10.50
CA PRO A 251 -8.01 -29.12 11.64
C PRO A 251 -6.52 -29.51 11.73
N ASP A 252 -5.71 -28.65 12.33
CA ASP A 252 -4.26 -28.84 12.56
C ASP A 252 -3.36 -28.75 11.31
N TYR A 253 -3.88 -28.50 10.11
CA TYR A 253 -3.03 -28.37 8.93
C TYR A 253 -2.58 -26.93 8.65
N VAL A 254 -3.50 -25.97 8.70
CA VAL A 254 -3.24 -24.57 8.31
C VAL A 254 -3.68 -23.61 9.40
N ASN A 255 -2.81 -22.68 9.78
CA ASN A 255 -3.13 -21.62 10.74
C ASN A 255 -3.86 -20.49 10.01
N CYS A 256 -5.17 -20.41 10.23
CA CYS A 256 -6.00 -19.32 9.72
C CYS A 256 -6.35 -18.27 10.79
N THR A 257 -6.01 -18.49 12.08
CA THR A 257 -6.57 -17.71 13.19
C THR A 257 -5.62 -16.65 13.75
N SER A 258 -4.31 -16.83 13.61
CA SER A 258 -3.33 -15.98 14.30
C SER A 258 -2.17 -15.50 13.44
N ASP A 259 -1.88 -16.14 12.31
CA ASP A 259 -0.74 -15.78 11.46
C ASP A 259 -1.11 -15.87 9.97
N VAL A 260 -1.79 -14.83 9.47
CA VAL A 260 -2.13 -14.71 8.05
C VAL A 260 -1.27 -13.64 7.39
N THR A 261 -0.74 -13.97 6.21
CA THR A 261 0.01 -13.03 5.37
C THR A 261 -0.85 -12.56 4.21
N LEU A 262 -0.89 -11.25 3.97
CA LEU A 262 -1.37 -10.69 2.71
C LEU A 262 -0.21 -10.46 1.75
N ALA A 263 -0.33 -10.89 0.51
CA ALA A 263 0.67 -10.70 -0.51
C ALA A 263 0.04 -10.23 -1.82
N GLY A 264 0.76 -9.41 -2.59
CA GLY A 264 0.25 -9.01 -3.90
C GLY A 264 1.24 -8.24 -4.74
N HIS A 265 1.06 -8.34 -6.06
CA HIS A 265 1.90 -7.64 -7.04
C HIS A 265 1.15 -6.54 -7.77
N SER A 266 1.77 -5.38 -8.00
CA SER A 266 1.20 -4.28 -8.79
C SER A 266 -0.15 -3.82 -8.22
N PHE A 267 -1.23 -3.94 -8.98
CA PHE A 267 -2.59 -3.69 -8.47
C PHE A 267 -3.00 -4.61 -7.32
N GLY A 268 -2.45 -5.82 -7.24
CA GLY A 268 -2.59 -6.68 -6.06
C GLY A 268 -1.83 -6.18 -4.84
N GLY A 269 -0.67 -5.54 -5.02
CA GLY A 269 0.03 -4.85 -3.93
C GLY A 269 -0.77 -3.65 -3.40
N CYS A 270 -1.44 -2.94 -4.32
CA CYS A 270 -2.42 -1.91 -3.99
C CYS A 270 -3.63 -2.47 -3.22
N THR A 271 -4.14 -3.64 -3.62
CA THR A 271 -5.19 -4.36 -2.89
C THR A 271 -4.78 -4.69 -1.46
N VAL A 272 -3.54 -5.19 -1.26
CA VAL A 272 -3.00 -5.45 0.09
C VAL A 272 -3.03 -4.18 0.95
N LEU A 273 -2.44 -3.08 0.46
CA LEU A 273 -2.41 -1.81 1.19
C LEU A 273 -3.81 -1.24 1.46
N SER A 274 -4.75 -1.43 0.55
CA SER A 274 -6.14 -1.03 0.72
C SER A 274 -6.81 -1.81 1.86
N ILE A 275 -6.77 -3.15 1.83
CA ILE A 275 -7.39 -4.01 2.87
C ILE A 275 -6.87 -3.66 4.25
N LEU A 276 -5.57 -3.41 4.31
CA LEU A 276 -4.83 -3.07 5.51
C LEU A 276 -5.22 -1.72 6.13
N SER A 277 -5.90 -0.86 5.38
CA SER A 277 -6.18 0.52 5.76
C SER A 277 -7.68 0.86 5.74
N THR A 278 -8.52 -0.13 5.41
CA THR A 278 -9.99 -0.01 5.40
C THR A 278 -10.60 -0.96 6.42
N GLU A 279 -11.83 -0.68 6.84
CA GLU A 279 -12.60 -1.64 7.63
C GLU A 279 -12.93 -2.90 6.82
N PRO A 280 -13.08 -4.05 7.49
CA PRO A 280 -13.63 -5.24 6.86
C PRO A 280 -14.98 -4.94 6.19
N PRO A 281 -15.27 -5.58 5.05
CA PRO A 281 -16.62 -5.66 4.51
C PRO A 281 -17.69 -5.98 5.56
N PRO A 282 -18.89 -5.37 5.48
CA PRO A 282 -19.99 -5.67 6.40
C PRO A 282 -20.29 -7.18 6.45
N GLY A 283 -20.38 -7.73 7.65
CA GLY A 283 -20.65 -9.16 7.87
C GLY A 283 -19.43 -10.07 7.80
N HIS A 284 -18.22 -9.54 7.58
CA HIS A 284 -17.00 -10.34 7.55
C HIS A 284 -16.07 -10.00 8.73
N PRO A 285 -15.52 -11.01 9.45
CA PRO A 285 -14.54 -10.76 10.50
C PRO A 285 -13.22 -10.26 9.91
N ARG A 286 -12.48 -9.47 10.68
CA ARG A 286 -11.14 -8.98 10.28
C ARG A 286 -10.19 -10.16 10.07
N VAL A 287 -9.45 -10.14 8.97
CA VAL A 287 -8.36 -11.10 8.73
C VAL A 287 -7.23 -10.82 9.74
N PRO A 288 -6.72 -11.82 10.49
CA PRO A 288 -5.65 -11.65 11.47
C PRO A 288 -4.29 -11.52 10.76
N VAL A 289 -4.10 -10.40 10.06
CA VAL A 289 -2.90 -10.15 9.28
C VAL A 289 -1.74 -9.81 10.20
N THR A 290 -0.63 -10.53 10.09
CA THR A 290 0.61 -10.28 10.83
C THR A 290 1.72 -9.73 9.94
N LYS A 291 1.67 -10.07 8.64
CA LYS A 291 2.69 -9.75 7.65
C LYS A 291 2.04 -9.34 6.32
N ALA A 292 2.66 -8.38 5.64
CA ALA A 292 2.27 -7.93 4.31
C ALA A 292 3.48 -7.94 3.36
N LEU A 293 3.39 -8.72 2.28
CA LEU A 293 4.39 -8.79 1.22
C LEU A 293 3.88 -8.06 -0.03
N VAL A 294 4.42 -6.87 -0.26
CA VAL A 294 3.97 -5.98 -1.33
C VAL A 294 5.02 -5.96 -2.44
N LEU A 295 4.67 -6.49 -3.62
CA LEU A 295 5.58 -6.63 -4.75
C LEU A 295 5.29 -5.52 -5.77
N ASP A 296 6.24 -4.61 -5.99
CA ASP A 296 6.20 -3.55 -7.00
C ASP A 296 4.81 -2.86 -7.13
N PRO A 297 4.26 -2.29 -6.03
CA PRO A 297 2.86 -1.88 -5.96
C PRO A 297 2.54 -0.72 -6.91
N TRP A 298 1.34 -0.72 -7.49
CA TRP A 298 0.82 0.41 -8.27
C TRP A 298 -0.11 1.26 -7.41
N LEU A 299 0.35 2.44 -6.98
CA LEU A 299 -0.32 3.21 -5.93
C LEU A 299 -1.40 4.17 -6.42
N GLU A 300 -1.49 4.44 -7.74
CA GLU A 300 -2.43 5.43 -8.28
C GLU A 300 -3.88 5.22 -7.82
N PRO A 301 -4.42 3.99 -7.76
CA PRO A 301 -5.79 3.73 -7.33
C PRO A 301 -6.11 4.02 -5.85
N LEU A 302 -5.10 4.20 -4.99
CA LEU A 302 -5.32 4.48 -3.58
C LEU A 302 -5.79 5.94 -3.37
N PRO A 303 -6.60 6.23 -2.34
CA PRO A 303 -6.92 7.60 -1.98
C PRO A 303 -5.68 8.39 -1.52
N THR A 304 -5.80 9.72 -1.47
CA THR A 304 -4.79 10.64 -0.94
C THR A 304 -5.46 11.57 0.11
N PRO A 305 -4.92 11.74 1.34
CA PRO A 305 -3.67 11.16 1.85
C PRO A 305 -3.72 9.64 1.91
N GLY A 306 -2.55 9.02 1.71
CA GLY A 306 -2.44 7.58 1.47
C GLY A 306 -2.97 6.71 2.61
N PRO A 307 -3.15 5.39 2.37
CA PRO A 307 -3.58 4.46 3.40
C PRO A 307 -2.67 4.52 4.65
N SER A 308 -3.21 4.98 5.78
CA SER A 308 -2.54 4.94 7.08
C SER A 308 -2.98 3.71 7.88
N PRO A 309 -2.16 3.20 8.82
CA PRO A 309 -2.60 2.18 9.76
C PRO A 309 -3.88 2.64 10.45
N TYR A 310 -4.82 1.70 10.59
CA TYR A 310 -6.07 1.94 11.27
C TYR A 310 -5.80 2.39 12.73
N SER A 311 -6.31 3.56 13.13
CA SER A 311 -5.94 4.15 14.44
C SER A 311 -6.35 3.23 15.60
N SER A 312 -5.43 3.04 16.54
CA SER A 312 -5.57 2.21 17.75
C SER A 312 -6.66 2.68 18.72
N ALA A 313 -7.22 3.88 18.55
CA ALA A 313 -8.31 4.39 19.39
C ALA A 313 -9.59 3.53 19.28
N THR A 314 -9.86 2.97 18.09
CA THR A 314 -11.02 2.07 17.89
C THR A 314 -10.74 0.65 18.38
N LEU A 315 -9.48 0.22 18.42
CA LEU A 315 -9.08 -1.09 18.93
C LEU A 315 -9.27 -1.17 20.45
N ALA A 316 -8.95 -0.10 21.17
CA ALA A 316 -9.23 0.02 22.60
C ALA A 316 -10.75 -0.06 22.87
N ASN A 317 -11.57 0.64 22.09
CA ASN A 317 -13.03 0.61 22.21
C ASN A 317 -13.65 -0.74 21.80
N ALA A 318 -13.05 -1.45 20.84
CA ALA A 318 -13.47 -2.80 20.43
C ALA A 318 -13.05 -3.87 21.45
N ILE A 319 -11.93 -3.68 22.15
CA ILE A 319 -11.49 -4.56 23.23
C ILE A 319 -12.30 -4.29 24.52
N GLU A 320 -12.63 -3.03 24.82
CA GLU A 320 -13.52 -2.67 25.93
C GLU A 320 -14.97 -3.15 25.72
N SER A 321 -15.49 -3.17 24.49
CA SER A 321 -16.82 -3.71 24.22
C SER A 321 -16.89 -5.24 24.36
N VAL A 322 -15.79 -5.95 24.10
CA VAL A 322 -15.67 -7.40 24.31
C VAL A 322 -15.43 -7.74 25.80
N ASN A 323 -14.69 -6.89 26.52
CA ASN A 323 -14.44 -7.06 27.96
C ASN A 323 -15.66 -6.67 28.82
N SER A 324 -16.50 -5.72 28.37
CA SER A 324 -17.77 -5.39 29.04
C SER A 324 -18.88 -6.41 28.77
N ALA A 325 -18.85 -7.08 27.62
CA ALA A 325 -19.74 -8.20 27.30
C ALA A 325 -19.39 -9.50 28.05
N SER A 326 -18.15 -9.68 28.49
CA SER A 326 -17.72 -10.82 29.33
C SER A 326 -17.81 -10.55 30.84
N ALA A 327 -17.75 -9.27 31.26
CA ALA A 327 -17.91 -8.88 32.66
C ALA A 327 -19.37 -8.91 33.16
N SER A 328 -20.36 -9.02 32.26
CA SER A 328 -21.79 -9.10 32.60
C SER A 328 -22.28 -10.54 32.87
N ALA A 329 -21.39 -11.54 32.81
CA ALA A 329 -21.72 -12.96 33.02
C ALA A 329 -21.07 -13.60 34.26
N SER A 330 -20.42 -12.84 35.15
CA SER A 330 -19.83 -13.40 36.38
C SER A 330 -19.87 -12.44 37.57
N THR A 331 -21.03 -12.33 38.20
CA THR A 331 -21.14 -11.87 39.59
C THR A 331 -21.92 -12.90 40.38
N LEU A 332 -21.21 -13.72 41.16
CA LEU A 332 -21.65 -14.31 42.44
C LEU A 332 -20.46 -15.00 43.13
N HIS A 333 -20.22 -14.62 44.40
CA HIS A 333 -19.24 -15.17 45.38
C HIS A 333 -17.76 -14.83 45.10
N HIS A 334 -16.88 -14.43 46.03
CA HIS A 334 -16.84 -14.47 47.49
C HIS A 334 -15.67 -13.56 48.00
N ASP A 335 -15.52 -13.44 49.32
CA ASP A 335 -14.79 -12.41 50.05
C ASP A 335 -13.28 -12.66 50.33
N SER A 336 -12.60 -11.55 50.61
CA SER A 336 -11.67 -11.30 51.75
C SER A 336 -10.15 -11.56 51.65
N HIS A 337 -9.41 -10.58 52.25
CA HIS A 337 -8.03 -10.59 52.81
C HIS A 337 -6.84 -10.56 51.83
N ASP A 338 -5.72 -9.88 52.06
CA ASP A 338 -5.27 -8.85 53.02
C ASP A 338 -3.88 -8.31 52.55
N SER A 339 -3.55 -7.10 53.00
CA SER A 339 -2.22 -6.52 53.32
C SER A 339 -1.01 -6.51 52.37
N ASP A 340 -0.54 -5.27 52.14
CA ASP A 340 0.84 -4.75 52.31
C ASP A 340 2.04 -5.39 51.58
N ASN A 341 2.79 -4.57 50.81
CA ASN A 341 3.96 -3.88 51.36
C ASN A 341 4.55 -2.83 50.39
N ARG A 342 5.02 -1.72 50.95
CA ARG A 342 5.80 -0.67 50.27
C ARG A 342 7.28 -1.04 50.35
N ASP A 343 8.06 -0.65 49.34
CA ASP A 343 9.41 -0.11 49.59
C ASP A 343 9.95 0.67 48.39
N VAL A 344 10.58 1.80 48.70
CA VAL A 344 11.17 2.79 47.79
C VAL A 344 12.68 2.77 48.04
N ALA A 345 13.50 2.65 46.99
CA ALA A 345 14.90 3.10 47.05
C ALA A 345 15.47 3.43 45.67
N HIS A 346 16.14 4.58 45.60
CA HIS A 346 16.81 5.22 44.47
C HIS A 346 18.10 4.52 44.00
N ALA A 347 18.37 4.53 42.69
CA ALA A 347 19.68 4.88 42.08
C ALA A 347 19.62 4.89 40.52
N MET A 348 20.23 5.90 39.90
CA MET A 348 20.55 6.03 38.46
C MET A 348 22.08 5.98 38.28
N PRO A 349 22.65 5.89 37.06
CA PRO A 349 22.40 4.94 35.97
C PRO A 349 23.73 4.25 35.55
N SER A 350 23.71 2.99 35.11
CA SER A 350 24.89 2.33 34.53
C SER A 350 24.62 1.90 33.09
N VAL A 351 25.45 2.42 32.20
CA VAL A 351 25.54 2.14 30.76
C VAL A 351 25.93 0.68 30.53
N HIS A 352 24.94 -0.16 30.26
CA HIS A 352 25.16 -1.46 29.62
C HIS A 352 24.07 -1.73 28.58
N HIS A 353 24.52 -2.15 27.39
CA HIS A 353 23.73 -2.51 26.23
C HIS A 353 22.52 -3.38 26.58
N GLN A 354 21.32 -2.79 26.56
CA GLN A 354 20.07 -3.55 26.52
C GLN A 354 19.79 -3.99 25.07
N LYS A 355 20.18 -5.23 24.78
CA LYS A 355 19.89 -5.95 23.53
C LYS A 355 18.64 -6.85 23.69
N GLY A 356 17.66 -6.44 24.51
CA GLY A 356 16.58 -7.33 24.96
C GLY A 356 15.24 -6.68 25.29
N GLU A 357 14.94 -5.46 24.81
CA GLU A 357 13.67 -4.77 25.10
C GLU A 357 13.09 -4.10 23.86
N PHE A 358 12.63 -4.84 22.83
CA PHE A 358 11.73 -4.30 21.81
C PHE A 358 10.88 -5.40 21.13
N GLU A 359 10.11 -6.15 21.92
CA GLU A 359 8.83 -6.70 21.46
C GLU A 359 7.70 -6.03 22.25
N GLN A 360 7.62 -4.69 22.16
CA GLN A 360 6.32 -4.05 22.36
C GLN A 360 5.40 -4.57 21.25
N ALA A 361 4.25 -5.13 21.62
CA ALA A 361 3.27 -5.67 20.68
C ALA A 361 2.95 -4.65 19.58
N ARG A 362 3.43 -4.90 18.36
CA ARG A 362 3.16 -4.02 17.21
C ARG A 362 1.65 -3.93 17.02
N SER A 363 1.12 -2.71 16.92
CA SER A 363 -0.31 -2.48 16.65
C SER A 363 -0.71 -2.68 15.19
N HIS A 364 0.27 -2.92 14.31
CA HIS A 364 0.08 -3.11 12.87
C HIS A 364 0.96 -4.26 12.32
N PRO A 365 0.58 -4.87 11.19
CA PRO A 365 1.37 -5.88 10.49
C PRO A 365 2.78 -5.39 10.11
N ARG A 366 3.75 -6.33 10.05
CA ARG A 366 5.05 -6.07 9.41
C ARG A 366 4.86 -5.93 7.91
N ILE A 367 5.46 -4.93 7.27
CA ILE A 367 5.43 -4.79 5.81
C ILE A 367 6.82 -4.99 5.22
N LEU A 368 6.90 -5.75 4.12
CA LEU A 368 8.03 -5.72 3.19
C LEU A 368 7.53 -5.32 1.79
N VAL A 369 8.17 -4.32 1.22
CA VAL A 369 8.03 -3.93 -0.17
C VAL A 369 9.27 -4.36 -0.96
N ILE A 370 9.07 -5.14 -2.02
CA ILE A 370 10.13 -5.46 -2.98
C ILE A 370 9.79 -4.76 -4.29
N ASN A 371 10.60 -3.77 -4.67
CA ASN A 371 10.36 -2.86 -5.77
C ASN A 371 11.28 -3.15 -6.97
N SER A 372 10.80 -2.84 -8.17
CA SER A 372 11.60 -2.84 -9.39
C SER A 372 12.47 -1.58 -9.48
N GLU A 373 13.56 -1.66 -10.24
CA GLU A 373 14.35 -0.47 -10.59
C GLU A 373 13.48 0.57 -11.31
N ARG A 374 12.60 0.12 -12.21
CA ARG A 374 11.75 1.00 -13.03
C ARG A 374 10.77 1.81 -12.18
N PHE A 375 10.10 1.18 -11.21
CA PHE A 375 9.18 1.88 -10.31
C PHE A 375 9.91 2.76 -9.30
N THR A 376 11.13 2.38 -8.92
CA THR A 376 11.99 3.22 -8.06
C THR A 376 12.40 4.51 -8.77
N LEU A 377 12.72 4.44 -10.07
CA LEU A 377 13.11 5.60 -10.87
C LEU A 377 11.93 6.52 -11.24
N TRP A 378 10.68 6.07 -11.05
CA TRP A 378 9.50 6.91 -11.18
C TRP A 378 9.32 7.75 -9.90
N LYS A 379 10.00 8.91 -9.87
CA LYS A 379 10.16 9.72 -8.66
C LYS A 379 8.87 10.01 -7.88
N ASP A 380 7.82 10.47 -8.55
CA ASP A 380 6.56 10.84 -7.89
C ASP A 380 5.89 9.61 -7.25
N HIS A 381 5.88 8.49 -7.98
CA HIS A 381 5.36 7.23 -7.49
C HIS A 381 6.19 6.68 -6.32
N PHE A 382 7.52 6.69 -6.44
CA PHE A 382 8.41 6.21 -5.38
C PHE A 382 8.35 7.08 -4.13
N SER A 383 8.22 8.41 -4.28
CA SER A 383 7.97 9.32 -3.15
C SER A 383 6.67 8.95 -2.45
N ARG A 384 5.58 8.76 -3.22
CA ARG A 384 4.28 8.35 -2.68
C ARG A 384 4.37 7.00 -1.95
N LEU A 385 5.12 6.04 -2.51
CA LEU A 385 5.35 4.74 -1.86
C LEU A 385 6.03 4.91 -0.50
N ARG A 386 7.09 5.71 -0.44
CA ARG A 386 7.79 5.98 0.82
C ARG A 386 6.87 6.63 1.84
N ASP A 387 6.04 7.59 1.42
CA ASP A 387 5.10 8.27 2.31
C ASP A 387 4.06 7.30 2.89
N VAL A 388 3.48 6.41 2.05
CA VAL A 388 2.53 5.39 2.49
C VAL A 388 3.18 4.41 3.48
N ILE A 389 4.37 3.89 3.14
CA ILE A 389 5.03 2.87 3.95
C ILE A 389 5.60 3.43 5.25
N LYS A 390 5.94 4.73 5.29
CA LYS A 390 6.44 5.39 6.51
C LYS A 390 5.46 5.32 7.68
N GLU A 391 4.16 5.34 7.39
CA GLU A 391 3.13 5.22 8.43
C GLU A 391 3.14 3.83 9.10
N TRP A 392 3.65 2.81 8.41
CA TRP A 392 3.69 1.41 8.87
C TRP A 392 5.07 1.01 9.38
N GLU A 393 6.13 1.38 8.68
CA GLU A 393 7.50 1.03 9.01
C GLU A 393 8.33 2.32 8.99
N PRO A 394 8.28 3.13 10.07
CA PRO A 394 8.81 4.50 10.10
C PRO A 394 10.32 4.58 9.89
N ARG A 395 11.05 3.48 10.06
CA ARG A 395 12.49 3.38 9.78
C ARG A 395 12.79 3.24 8.28
N GLY A 396 11.80 2.97 7.43
CA GLY A 396 11.97 2.85 5.97
C GLY A 396 12.78 1.63 5.50
N GLU A 397 13.19 0.77 6.43
CA GLU A 397 13.97 -0.47 6.21
C GLU A 397 13.17 -1.56 5.47
N SER A 398 11.87 -1.31 5.24
CA SER A 398 10.92 -2.22 4.60
C SER A 398 10.85 -2.09 3.08
N ILE A 399 11.58 -1.18 2.43
CA ILE A 399 11.57 -1.04 0.95
C ILE A 399 12.91 -1.48 0.38
N LEU A 400 12.90 -2.58 -0.37
CA LEU A 400 14.04 -3.12 -1.09
C LEU A 400 13.87 -2.94 -2.59
N THR A 401 14.85 -2.38 -3.29
CA THR A 401 14.85 -2.27 -4.75
C THR A 401 15.83 -3.25 -5.36
N ILE A 402 15.37 -4.09 -6.31
CA ILE A 402 16.25 -5.00 -7.05
C ILE A 402 16.74 -4.30 -8.32
N ILE A 403 18.07 -4.13 -8.44
CA ILE A 403 18.70 -3.48 -9.59
C ILE A 403 18.50 -4.35 -10.84
N ARG A 404 18.09 -3.71 -11.94
CA ARG A 404 17.61 -4.30 -13.20
C ARG A 404 16.35 -5.16 -13.14
N ALA A 405 15.66 -5.22 -12.01
CA ALA A 405 14.30 -5.75 -12.03
C ALA A 405 13.36 -4.80 -12.78
N GLU A 406 12.49 -5.38 -13.59
CA GLU A 406 11.39 -4.70 -14.26
C GLU A 406 10.07 -5.07 -13.58
N HIS A 407 8.99 -4.37 -13.93
CA HIS A 407 7.66 -4.65 -13.38
C HIS A 407 7.22 -6.10 -13.62
N GLN A 408 7.52 -6.66 -14.79
CA GLN A 408 7.16 -8.04 -15.10
C GLN A 408 8.03 -9.07 -14.36
N SER A 409 9.18 -8.69 -13.78
CA SER A 409 10.08 -9.60 -13.07
C SER A 409 9.44 -10.32 -11.89
N PHE A 410 8.34 -9.78 -11.35
CA PHE A 410 7.58 -10.35 -10.23
C PHE A 410 6.49 -11.33 -10.68
N SER A 411 6.45 -11.69 -11.96
CA SER A 411 5.47 -12.62 -12.55
C SER A 411 6.17 -13.75 -13.31
N ASP A 412 5.40 -14.73 -13.79
CA ASP A 412 5.96 -15.85 -14.54
C ASP A 412 6.44 -15.46 -15.95
N PHE A 413 5.98 -14.32 -16.50
CA PHE A 413 6.23 -13.95 -17.91
C PHE A 413 7.72 -13.96 -18.31
N PRO A 414 8.66 -13.37 -17.53
CA PRO A 414 10.06 -13.34 -17.90
C PRO A 414 10.79 -14.69 -17.76
N VAL A 415 10.14 -15.68 -17.14
CA VAL A 415 10.68 -17.02 -16.91
C VAL A 415 9.91 -18.11 -17.66
N LEU A 416 8.97 -17.71 -18.53
CA LEU A 416 8.31 -18.63 -19.45
C LEU A 416 9.35 -19.35 -20.34
N PRO A 417 9.12 -20.63 -20.67
CA PRO A 417 9.88 -21.34 -21.68
C PRO A 417 10.01 -20.50 -22.96
N LEU A 418 11.21 -20.43 -23.54
CA LEU A 418 11.62 -19.60 -24.70
C LEU A 418 11.88 -18.11 -24.43
N LEU A 419 11.30 -17.51 -23.39
CA LEU A 419 11.60 -16.12 -22.99
C LEU A 419 12.64 -16.04 -21.85
N ARG A 420 12.76 -17.11 -21.06
CA ARG A 420 13.66 -17.18 -19.90
C ARG A 420 15.13 -16.99 -20.28
N ASN A 421 15.80 -16.10 -19.56
CA ASN A 421 17.25 -15.91 -19.64
C ASN A 421 17.88 -16.04 -18.24
N LYS A 422 19.22 -16.02 -18.14
CA LYS A 422 19.93 -16.18 -16.86
C LYS A 422 19.54 -15.08 -15.86
N THR A 423 19.40 -13.85 -16.33
CA THR A 423 19.08 -12.69 -15.51
C THR A 423 17.66 -12.76 -14.95
N SER A 424 16.66 -13.09 -15.77
CA SER A 424 15.27 -13.18 -15.33
C SER A 424 15.06 -14.29 -14.30
N ARG A 425 15.72 -15.45 -14.49
CA ARG A 425 15.71 -16.52 -13.47
C ARG A 425 16.36 -16.10 -12.16
N MET A 426 17.52 -15.46 -12.23
CA MET A 426 18.23 -14.97 -11.05
C MET A 426 17.40 -13.96 -10.27
N ILE A 427 16.77 -13.00 -10.95
CA ILE A 427 15.90 -12.00 -10.30
C ILE A 427 14.67 -12.68 -9.68
N MET A 428 14.01 -13.62 -10.37
CA MET A 428 12.90 -14.39 -9.79
C MET A 428 13.31 -15.18 -8.54
N GLN A 429 14.49 -15.81 -8.56
CA GLN A 429 15.03 -16.52 -7.40
C GLN A 429 15.33 -15.55 -6.25
N LEU A 430 15.86 -14.37 -6.54
CA LEU A 430 16.11 -13.34 -5.53
C LEU A 430 14.81 -12.82 -4.90
N ILE A 431 13.79 -12.50 -5.71
CA ILE A 431 12.45 -12.10 -5.23
C ILE A 431 11.88 -13.17 -4.30
N ALA A 432 11.94 -14.44 -4.71
CA ALA A 432 11.46 -15.55 -3.90
C ALA A 432 12.27 -15.72 -2.60
N LYS A 433 13.60 -15.62 -2.66
CA LYS A 433 14.49 -15.73 -1.48
C LYS A 433 14.16 -14.64 -0.45
N LEU A 434 14.02 -13.39 -0.89
CA LEU A 434 13.66 -12.27 -0.02
C LEU A 434 12.28 -12.47 0.59
N SER A 435 11.29 -12.84 -0.24
CA SER A 435 9.92 -13.11 0.19
C SER A 435 9.88 -14.20 1.27
N ILE A 436 10.53 -15.35 1.04
CA ILE A 436 10.60 -16.46 1.99
C ILE A 436 11.28 -16.00 3.28
N SER A 437 12.44 -15.37 3.19
CA SER A 437 13.18 -14.92 4.38
C SER A 437 12.40 -13.92 5.24
N PHE A 438 11.61 -13.04 4.62
CA PHE A 438 10.73 -12.11 5.34
C PHE A 438 9.63 -12.83 6.09
N LEU A 439 8.96 -13.78 5.44
CA LEU A 439 7.90 -14.55 6.08
C LEU A 439 8.43 -15.45 7.20
N ASP A 440 9.68 -15.89 7.09
CA ASP A 440 10.38 -16.69 8.11
C ASP A 440 11.07 -15.84 9.19
N GLY A 441 11.00 -14.50 9.10
CA GLY A 441 11.60 -13.59 10.09
C GLY A 441 13.13 -13.51 10.05
N SER A 442 13.75 -13.83 8.91
CA SER A 442 15.21 -13.85 8.69
C SER A 442 15.67 -12.94 7.55
N ILE A 443 14.88 -11.93 7.20
CA ILE A 443 15.16 -11.02 6.09
C ILE A 443 16.44 -10.22 6.32
N GLU A 444 16.69 -9.78 7.55
CA GLU A 444 17.85 -8.96 7.91
C GLU A 444 19.15 -9.74 7.63
N ARG A 445 19.24 -10.97 8.14
CA ARG A 445 20.34 -11.90 7.85
C ARG A 445 20.48 -12.21 6.36
N THR A 446 19.36 -12.36 5.66
CA THR A 446 19.38 -12.64 4.21
C THR A 446 19.94 -11.45 3.44
N VAL A 447 19.54 -10.24 3.79
CA VAL A 447 20.01 -9.00 3.17
C VAL A 447 21.50 -8.78 3.42
N GLU A 448 22.02 -9.09 4.61
CA GLU A 448 23.46 -9.03 4.91
C GLU A 448 24.31 -9.94 3.99
N THR A 449 23.75 -11.06 3.53
CA THR A 449 24.46 -11.97 2.60
C THR A 449 24.44 -11.51 1.15
N LEU A 450 23.64 -10.50 0.82
CA LEU A 450 23.45 -10.01 -0.55
C LEU A 450 24.30 -8.76 -0.78
N LYS A 451 24.67 -8.54 -2.04
CA LYS A 451 25.43 -7.35 -2.42
C LYS A 451 24.51 -6.14 -2.42
N THR A 452 24.77 -5.22 -1.50
CA THR A 452 23.98 -4.00 -1.30
C THR A 452 24.65 -2.80 -1.99
N ARG A 453 23.84 -1.85 -2.46
CA ARG A 453 24.27 -0.62 -3.13
C ARG A 453 23.47 0.57 -2.62
N GLU A 454 24.09 1.74 -2.59
CA GLU A 454 23.37 2.99 -2.41
C GLU A 454 22.48 3.29 -3.62
N MET A 455 21.38 4.01 -3.38
CA MET A 455 20.39 4.31 -4.40
C MET A 455 20.83 5.50 -5.27
N GLU A 456 21.79 5.26 -6.16
CA GLU A 456 22.31 6.25 -7.09
C GLU A 456 21.84 5.98 -8.52
N ALA A 457 21.33 7.00 -9.20
CA ALA A 457 20.85 6.92 -10.57
C ALA A 457 21.77 7.69 -11.53
N LYS A 458 22.23 7.03 -12.60
CA LYS A 458 22.95 7.67 -13.71
C LYS A 458 22.02 7.91 -14.90
N VAL A 459 22.29 8.96 -15.67
CA VAL A 459 21.61 9.22 -16.95
C VAL A 459 22.31 8.41 -18.03
N ILE A 460 21.56 7.55 -18.72
CA ILE A 460 22.06 6.65 -19.77
C ILE A 460 21.59 7.03 -21.18
N GLY A 461 20.86 8.14 -21.30
CA GLY A 461 20.37 8.65 -22.59
C GLY A 461 19.10 9.45 -22.42
N THR A 462 18.34 9.56 -23.51
CA THR A 462 17.10 10.34 -23.58
C THR A 462 15.97 9.44 -24.10
N LYS A 463 14.78 9.55 -23.52
CA LYS A 463 13.57 8.87 -23.98
C LYS A 463 13.00 9.57 -25.23
N PRO A 464 12.08 8.92 -25.97
CA PRO A 464 11.43 9.54 -27.15
C PRO A 464 10.72 10.86 -26.85
N ASP A 465 10.27 11.07 -25.61
CA ASP A 465 9.63 12.29 -25.13
C ASP A 465 10.62 13.41 -24.74
N GLY A 466 11.93 13.21 -24.95
CA GLY A 466 12.97 14.17 -24.59
C GLY A 466 13.42 14.14 -23.12
N SER A 467 12.78 13.33 -22.26
CA SER A 467 13.16 13.21 -20.85
C SER A 467 14.40 12.31 -20.64
N PRO A 468 15.22 12.54 -19.60
CA PRO A 468 16.41 11.72 -19.36
C PRO A 468 16.03 10.28 -19.00
N LYS A 469 16.61 9.32 -19.72
CA LYS A 469 16.57 7.90 -19.39
C LYS A 469 17.57 7.64 -18.28
N ARG A 470 17.08 7.22 -17.11
CA ARG A 470 17.90 6.94 -15.93
C ARG A 470 18.04 5.44 -15.69
N GLN A 471 19.07 5.06 -14.96
CA GLN A 471 19.35 3.68 -14.54
C GLN A 471 20.06 3.70 -13.19
N LEU A 472 19.76 2.75 -12.30
CA LEU A 472 20.49 2.62 -11.04
C LEU A 472 21.90 2.07 -11.28
N ILE A 473 22.87 2.58 -10.51
CA ILE A 473 24.26 2.13 -10.51
C ILE A 473 24.33 0.78 -9.79
N GLY A 474 24.85 -0.25 -10.47
CA GLY A 474 24.96 -1.59 -9.93
C GLY A 474 24.74 -2.66 -11.00
N ASP A 475 24.95 -3.90 -10.59
CA ASP A 475 24.76 -5.09 -11.43
C ASP A 475 23.34 -5.64 -11.26
N ALA A 476 22.89 -6.45 -12.22
CA ALA A 476 21.57 -7.07 -12.12
C ALA A 476 21.50 -7.99 -10.89
N GLY A 477 20.47 -7.82 -10.05
CA GLY A 477 20.32 -8.59 -8.82
C GLY A 477 21.07 -8.03 -7.60
N ASP A 478 21.87 -6.96 -7.76
CA ASP A 478 22.32 -6.17 -6.60
C ASP A 478 21.07 -5.57 -5.91
N LEU A 479 21.11 -5.47 -4.58
CA LEU A 479 20.05 -4.81 -3.81
C LEU A 479 20.38 -3.34 -3.60
N SER A 480 19.55 -2.46 -4.13
CA SER A 480 19.53 -1.08 -3.70
C SER A 480 18.63 -1.01 -2.46
N ILE A 481 19.28 -0.90 -1.31
CA ILE A 481 18.57 -0.64 -0.06
C ILE A 481 18.50 0.87 0.05
N THR A 482 17.40 1.36 0.61
CA THR A 482 17.43 2.66 1.27
C THR A 482 18.29 2.50 2.53
N LEU A 483 19.61 2.24 2.39
CA LEU A 483 20.59 2.31 3.47
C LEU A 483 20.38 3.69 4.04
N SER A 484 19.77 3.74 5.24
CA SER A 484 19.40 4.94 5.96
C SER A 484 19.61 6.17 5.09
N ILE A 485 18.63 6.46 4.23
CA ILE A 485 18.30 7.87 4.12
C ILE A 485 17.87 8.13 5.55
N THR A 486 18.83 8.54 6.40
CA THR A 486 18.70 9.72 7.25
C THR A 486 17.60 10.44 6.56
N ILE A 487 16.37 10.33 7.09
CA ILE A 487 15.26 11.15 6.64
C ILE A 487 15.97 12.44 6.34
N HIS A 488 15.92 12.92 5.10
CA HIS A 488 16.34 14.29 4.90
C HIS A 488 15.29 15.03 5.71
N ALA A 489 15.57 15.11 7.01
CA ALA A 489 14.69 15.50 8.06
C ALA A 489 14.57 16.93 7.67
N MET A 490 13.46 17.23 7.01
CA MET A 490 13.10 18.59 6.73
C MET A 490 12.96 19.18 8.11
N ASN A 491 14.03 19.83 8.54
CA ASN A 491 14.15 20.29 9.89
C ASN A 491 13.44 21.62 9.88
N ILE A 492 12.28 21.64 10.55
CA ILE A 492 11.54 22.87 10.78
C ILE A 492 12.03 23.38 12.11
N ARG A 493 12.65 24.56 12.07
CA ARG A 493 13.24 25.19 13.24
C ARG A 493 13.05 26.70 13.17
N PRO A 494 13.15 27.41 14.31
CA PRO A 494 13.18 28.87 14.31
C PRO A 494 14.25 29.40 13.35
N ALA A 495 13.92 30.49 12.66
CA ALA A 495 14.82 31.18 11.74
C ALA A 495 15.94 31.89 12.52
N LYS A 496 17.18 31.73 12.07
CA LYS A 496 18.36 32.44 12.59
C LYS A 496 18.74 33.57 11.64
N VAL A 497 19.54 34.51 12.14
CA VAL A 497 20.07 35.62 11.32
C VAL A 497 20.89 35.10 10.13
N ASP A 498 21.60 33.98 10.30
CA ASP A 498 22.38 33.35 9.22
C ASP A 498 21.50 32.77 8.10
N ASP A 499 20.23 32.48 8.37
CA ASP A 499 19.30 31.92 7.38
C ASP A 499 18.69 32.97 6.46
N LEU A 500 18.79 34.27 6.80
CA LEU A 500 18.05 35.35 6.12
C LEU A 500 18.39 35.45 4.62
N LEU A 501 19.64 35.19 4.25
CA LEU A 501 20.05 35.14 2.84
C LEU A 501 19.39 33.95 2.11
N GLY A 502 19.28 32.79 2.78
CA GLY A 502 18.59 31.62 2.24
C GLY A 502 17.08 31.84 2.10
N MET A 503 16.47 32.53 3.07
CA MET A 503 15.06 32.95 3.01
C MET A 503 14.82 33.91 1.85
N GLN A 504 15.67 34.93 1.70
CA GLN A 504 15.58 35.89 0.60
C GLN A 504 15.74 35.20 -0.77
N ALA A 505 16.69 34.28 -0.90
CA ALA A 505 16.88 33.49 -2.12
C ALA A 505 15.65 32.61 -2.42
N CYS A 506 15.04 32.00 -1.40
CA CYS A 506 13.79 31.24 -1.54
C CYS A 506 12.62 32.14 -1.97
N ASN A 507 12.57 33.39 -1.48
CA ASN A 507 11.53 34.35 -1.88
C ASN A 507 11.63 34.71 -3.36
N LEU A 508 12.83 35.09 -3.82
CA LEU A 508 13.11 35.52 -5.20
C LEU A 508 12.73 34.46 -6.24
N GLN A 509 12.75 33.18 -5.86
CA GLN A 509 12.38 32.07 -6.75
C GLN A 509 10.87 31.77 -6.78
N ASN A 510 10.09 32.32 -5.86
CA ASN A 510 8.71 31.90 -5.63
C ASN A 510 7.69 33.04 -5.68
N LEU A 511 8.01 34.23 -5.18
CA LEU A 511 7.07 35.34 -5.04
C LEU A 511 7.56 36.57 -5.84
N PRO A 512 6.66 37.26 -6.55
CA PRO A 512 6.95 38.57 -7.15
C PRO A 512 7.30 39.64 -6.10
N GLU A 513 6.68 39.58 -4.92
CA GLU A 513 6.86 40.53 -3.83
C GLU A 513 8.18 40.27 -3.08
N ASN A 514 9.17 41.11 -3.34
CA ASN A 514 10.50 40.98 -2.77
C ASN A 514 10.82 42.08 -1.76
N TYR A 515 11.51 41.70 -0.69
CA TYR A 515 11.91 42.61 0.38
C TYR A 515 13.43 42.77 0.44
N THR A 516 13.87 43.94 0.90
CA THR A 516 15.29 44.17 1.19
C THR A 516 15.71 43.36 2.42
N LEU A 517 17.00 43.00 2.53
CA LEU A 517 17.52 42.25 3.68
C LEU A 517 17.28 43.00 5.01
N ARG A 518 17.23 44.34 4.98
CA ARG A 518 16.87 45.17 6.14
C ARG A 518 15.50 44.80 6.72
N TYR A 519 14.54 44.47 5.87
CA TYR A 519 13.19 44.10 6.31
C TYR A 519 13.15 42.72 6.97
N TYR A 520 13.88 41.74 6.41
CA TYR A 520 14.08 40.43 7.03
C TYR A 520 14.77 40.56 8.40
N LEU A 521 15.82 41.39 8.47
CA LEU A 521 16.58 41.61 9.70
C LEU A 521 15.71 42.26 10.79
N TYR A 522 14.86 43.23 10.43
CA TYR A 522 13.91 43.83 11.36
C TYR A 522 12.98 42.77 11.98
N HIS A 523 12.40 41.86 11.20
CA HIS A 523 11.56 40.78 11.74
C HIS A 523 12.34 39.85 12.68
N ALA A 524 13.54 39.43 12.27
CA ALA A 524 14.37 38.51 13.03
C ALA A 524 14.85 39.09 14.37
N MET A 525 15.06 40.41 14.44
CA MET A 525 15.49 41.09 15.66
C MET A 525 14.33 41.47 16.58
N THR A 526 13.17 41.85 16.02
CA THR A 526 12.01 42.28 16.83
C THR A 526 11.20 41.09 17.34
N TRP A 527 11.00 40.05 16.52
CA TRP A 527 10.21 38.86 16.87
C TRP A 527 10.91 37.55 16.48
N PRO A 528 12.06 37.23 17.12
CA PRO A 528 12.87 36.07 16.73
C PRO A 528 12.12 34.73 16.81
N SER A 529 11.10 34.62 17.66
CA SER A 529 10.35 33.39 17.88
C SER A 529 9.21 33.12 16.88
N LEU A 530 8.92 34.06 15.98
CA LEU A 530 7.75 33.95 15.08
C LEU A 530 8.08 33.40 13.69
N SER A 531 9.33 33.55 13.25
CA SER A 531 9.76 33.13 11.92
C SER A 531 10.44 31.77 11.99
N TYR A 532 10.13 30.90 11.03
CA TYR A 532 10.66 29.53 10.95
C TYR A 532 11.20 29.25 9.55
N VAL A 533 12.17 28.35 9.47
CA VAL A 533 12.71 27.83 8.22
C VAL A 533 12.52 26.33 8.14
N ALA A 534 12.36 25.83 6.92
CA ALA A 534 12.48 24.42 6.58
C ALA A 534 13.80 24.23 5.81
N GLU A 535 14.72 23.47 6.38
CA GLU A 535 16.01 23.16 5.75
C GLU A 535 16.03 21.70 5.25
N ASP A 536 16.68 21.48 4.10
CA ASP A 536 17.00 20.14 3.63
C ASP A 536 18.21 19.54 4.37
N HIS A 537 18.50 18.27 4.11
CA HIS A 537 19.66 17.56 4.67
C HIS A 537 21.03 18.20 4.41
N GLN A 538 21.16 19.11 3.45
CA GLN A 538 22.39 19.85 3.15
C GLN A 538 22.43 21.19 3.88
N GLY A 539 21.45 21.46 4.76
CA GLY A 539 21.29 22.74 5.44
C GLY A 539 20.77 23.85 4.53
N ARG A 540 20.25 23.53 3.33
CA ARG A 540 19.73 24.56 2.42
C ARG A 540 18.30 24.90 2.80
N ILE A 541 17.99 26.18 2.86
CA ILE A 541 16.64 26.66 3.10
C ILE A 541 15.76 26.36 1.88
N VAL A 542 14.75 25.50 2.06
CA VAL A 542 13.81 25.10 1.00
C VAL A 542 12.41 25.66 1.20
N GLY A 543 12.15 26.25 2.37
CA GLY A 543 10.98 27.04 2.65
C GLY A 543 11.14 27.86 3.93
N TYR A 544 10.32 28.87 4.09
CA TYR A 544 10.31 29.71 5.29
C TYR A 544 8.94 30.33 5.53
N ILE A 545 8.72 30.76 6.76
CA ILE A 545 7.67 31.70 7.15
C ILE A 545 8.31 32.89 7.87
N LEU A 546 7.95 34.08 7.43
CA LEU A 546 8.33 35.36 8.01
C LEU A 546 7.08 35.99 8.61
N ALA A 547 7.12 36.28 9.89
CA ALA A 547 5.95 36.78 10.62
C ALA A 547 6.34 37.81 11.68
N LYS A 548 5.37 38.66 12.04
CA LYS A 548 5.50 39.73 13.05
C LYS A 548 4.28 39.78 13.96
N MET A 549 4.38 40.53 15.05
CA MET A 549 3.21 41.06 15.75
C MET A 549 2.83 42.41 15.13
N GLU A 550 1.55 42.76 15.14
CA GLU A 550 1.15 44.11 14.74
C GLU A 550 1.48 45.12 15.85
N GLU A 551 2.20 46.19 15.50
CA GLU A 551 2.69 47.18 16.46
C GLU A 551 1.74 48.37 16.62
N GLU A 552 0.96 48.67 15.58
CA GLU A 552 -0.02 49.75 15.60
C GLU A 552 -1.19 49.38 16.52
N ARG A 553 -1.09 49.85 17.78
CA ARG A 553 -2.18 49.78 18.74
C ARG A 553 -3.25 50.81 18.36
N ASP A 554 -4.10 50.47 17.39
CA ASP A 554 -5.45 51.00 17.42
C ASP A 554 -6.10 50.43 18.69
N GLU A 555 -6.50 51.29 19.65
CA GLU A 555 -7.06 50.87 20.95
C GLU A 555 -8.29 49.93 20.80
N LYS A 556 -8.83 49.84 19.59
CA LYS A 556 -9.96 48.98 19.23
C LYS A 556 -9.58 47.59 18.69
N GLN A 557 -8.33 47.34 18.33
CA GLN A 557 -7.93 46.05 17.75
C GLN A 557 -7.27 45.12 18.77
N PRO A 558 -7.65 43.83 18.81
CA PRO A 558 -6.99 42.86 19.67
C PRO A 558 -5.53 42.63 19.25
N ILE A 559 -4.70 42.24 20.21
CA ILE A 559 -3.31 41.81 19.95
C ILE A 559 -3.35 40.63 18.98
N HIS A 560 -2.67 40.76 17.85
CA HIS A 560 -2.68 39.74 16.81
C HIS A 560 -1.34 39.64 16.08
N GLY A 561 -1.08 38.45 15.55
CA GLY A 561 0.08 38.21 14.70
C GLY A 561 -0.26 38.42 13.24
N HIS A 562 0.74 38.78 12.44
CA HIS A 562 0.62 38.95 11.00
C HIS A 562 1.65 38.09 10.26
N VAL A 563 1.19 37.27 9.31
CA VAL A 563 2.08 36.49 8.45
C VAL A 563 2.48 37.36 7.25
N THR A 564 3.68 37.90 7.32
CA THR A 564 4.26 38.78 6.30
C THR A 564 4.54 38.04 5.00
N SER A 565 5.13 36.83 5.08
CA SER A 565 5.50 36.07 3.88
C SER A 565 5.66 34.59 4.22
N ILE A 566 5.16 33.71 3.35
CA ILE A 566 5.44 32.28 3.41
C ILE A 566 5.76 31.77 2.02
N SER A 567 6.84 31.01 1.92
CA SER A 567 7.35 30.55 0.65
C SER A 567 7.96 29.17 0.79
N VAL A 568 7.64 28.28 -0.15
CA VAL A 568 8.24 26.95 -0.26
C VAL A 568 8.59 26.72 -1.72
N LEU A 569 9.85 26.37 -1.97
CA LEU A 569 10.36 26.04 -3.31
C LEU A 569 9.44 25.03 -4.01
N ARG A 570 9.17 25.25 -5.30
CA ARG A 570 8.22 24.44 -6.08
C ARG A 570 8.50 22.94 -6.01
N SER A 571 9.77 22.52 -5.98
CA SER A 571 10.20 21.12 -5.87
C SER A 571 9.96 20.48 -4.50
N TYR A 572 9.63 21.26 -3.48
CA TYR A 572 9.39 20.82 -2.10
C TYR A 572 7.94 21.07 -1.64
N ARG A 573 7.04 21.42 -2.57
CA ARG A 573 5.59 21.56 -2.30
C ARG A 573 4.92 20.19 -2.21
N ARG A 574 3.69 20.16 -1.68
CA ARG A 574 2.91 18.93 -1.40
C ARG A 574 3.51 17.99 -0.34
N LEU A 575 4.59 18.39 0.33
CA LEU A 575 5.18 17.72 1.50
C LEU A 575 4.62 18.23 2.85
N GLY A 576 3.57 19.06 2.82
CA GLY A 576 2.98 19.66 4.02
C GLY A 576 3.83 20.74 4.72
N LEU A 577 4.96 21.16 4.14
CA LEU A 577 5.89 22.12 4.77
C LEU A 577 5.23 23.47 5.10
N ALA A 578 4.46 24.04 4.17
CA ALA A 578 3.78 25.31 4.39
C ALA A 578 2.79 25.23 5.57
N LYS A 579 2.03 24.12 5.68
CA LYS A 579 1.13 23.88 6.80
C LYS A 579 1.90 23.84 8.12
N LYS A 580 3.01 23.09 8.18
CA LYS A 580 3.81 22.97 9.41
C LYS A 580 4.45 24.29 9.81
N LEU A 581 4.98 25.06 8.86
CA LEU A 581 5.54 26.40 9.11
C LEU A 581 4.46 27.34 9.67
N MET A 582 3.26 27.34 9.09
CA MET A 582 2.12 28.13 9.59
C MET A 582 1.76 27.75 11.03
N VAL A 583 1.57 26.46 11.32
CA VAL A 583 1.18 25.98 12.65
C VAL A 583 2.22 26.37 13.70
N GLN A 584 3.51 26.20 13.42
CA GLN A 584 4.59 26.58 14.35
C GLN A 584 4.61 28.09 14.64
N SER A 585 4.41 28.92 13.61
CA SER A 585 4.33 30.37 13.78
C SER A 585 3.09 30.79 14.56
N GLN A 586 1.93 30.18 14.26
CA GLN A 586 0.66 30.42 14.98
C GLN A 586 0.76 30.05 16.46
N GLU A 587 1.31 28.87 16.77
CA GLU A 587 1.56 28.43 18.14
C GLU A 587 2.48 29.42 18.87
N ALA A 588 3.54 29.91 18.21
CA ALA A 588 4.42 30.91 18.81
C ALA A 588 3.71 32.26 19.05
N MET A 589 2.87 32.71 18.10
CA MET A 589 2.05 33.92 18.27
C MET A 589 1.09 33.81 19.46
N ALA A 590 0.39 32.68 19.58
CA ALA A 590 -0.55 32.43 20.66
C ALA A 590 0.18 32.30 22.02
N ASN A 591 1.17 31.41 22.11
CA ASN A 591 1.79 31.03 23.38
C ASN A 591 2.74 32.09 23.94
N ILE A 592 3.50 32.77 23.07
CA ILE A 592 4.53 33.73 23.51
C ILE A 592 3.96 35.15 23.59
N TYR A 593 3.17 35.55 22.58
CA TYR A 593 2.70 36.93 22.43
C TYR A 593 1.22 37.11 22.76
N ARG A 594 0.51 36.04 23.14
CA ARG A 594 -0.92 36.07 23.49
C ARG A 594 -1.78 36.65 22.37
N ALA A 595 -1.40 36.38 21.12
CA ALA A 595 -2.17 36.78 19.96
C ALA A 595 -3.57 36.13 20.02
N GLN A 596 -4.62 36.92 19.83
CA GLN A 596 -6.00 36.43 19.79
C GLN A 596 -6.38 35.89 18.41
N PHE A 597 -5.71 36.36 17.36
CA PHE A 597 -5.90 35.89 16.00
C PHE A 597 -4.61 36.09 15.18
N VAL A 598 -4.60 35.50 13.99
CA VAL A 598 -3.55 35.70 12.98
C VAL A 598 -4.17 36.26 11.71
N SER A 599 -3.56 37.30 11.15
CA SER A 599 -3.96 37.92 9.89
C SER A 599 -2.94 37.66 8.76
N LEU A 600 -3.42 37.64 7.52
CA LEU A 600 -2.58 37.57 6.31
C LEU A 600 -3.31 38.14 5.09
N HIS A 601 -2.54 38.41 4.03
CA HIS A 601 -3.04 38.78 2.71
C HIS A 601 -2.72 37.70 1.68
N VAL A 602 -3.65 37.45 0.76
CA VAL A 602 -3.44 36.47 -0.33
C VAL A 602 -4.02 36.98 -1.65
N ARG A 603 -3.28 36.78 -2.74
CA ARG A 603 -3.74 37.08 -4.12
C ARG A 603 -5.01 36.29 -4.45
N LYS A 604 -5.99 36.93 -5.09
CA LYS A 604 -7.22 36.26 -5.55
C LYS A 604 -6.93 35.13 -6.55
N SER A 605 -5.91 35.32 -7.39
CA SER A 605 -5.48 34.36 -8.41
C SER A 605 -4.79 33.12 -7.83
N ASN A 606 -4.26 33.18 -6.60
CA ASN A 606 -3.43 32.12 -6.03
C ASN A 606 -4.27 30.98 -5.38
N ARG A 607 -4.87 30.14 -6.24
CA ARG A 607 -5.72 29.00 -5.83
C ARG A 607 -5.03 28.03 -4.85
N ALA A 608 -3.72 27.83 -4.99
CA ALA A 608 -2.97 26.93 -4.11
C ALA A 608 -2.85 27.47 -2.68
N ALA A 609 -2.57 28.77 -2.54
CA ALA A 609 -2.55 29.42 -1.24
C ALA A 609 -3.96 29.50 -0.62
N LEU A 610 -4.99 29.76 -1.43
CA LEU A 610 -6.38 29.76 -0.97
C LEU A 610 -6.81 28.40 -0.41
N GLY A 611 -6.47 27.29 -1.08
CA GLY A 611 -6.77 25.95 -0.55
C GLY A 611 -5.99 25.61 0.73
N LEU A 612 -4.77 26.13 0.88
CA LEU A 612 -4.02 26.02 2.13
C LEU A 612 -4.69 26.80 3.26
N TYR A 613 -4.96 28.09 3.06
CA TYR A 613 -5.46 28.96 4.13
C TYR A 613 -6.91 28.65 4.49
N LYS A 614 -7.80 28.55 3.51
CA LYS A 614 -9.23 28.35 3.75
C LYS A 614 -9.55 26.90 4.11
N ASP A 615 -9.18 25.96 3.24
CA ASP A 615 -9.67 24.58 3.34
C ASP A 615 -8.85 23.76 4.35
N THR A 616 -7.55 24.06 4.50
CA THR A 616 -6.65 23.27 5.35
C THR A 616 -6.42 23.89 6.74
N LEU A 617 -6.30 25.22 6.82
CA LEU A 617 -5.96 25.95 8.06
C LEU A 617 -7.15 26.69 8.68
N GLY A 618 -8.29 26.78 7.99
CA GLY A 618 -9.52 27.37 8.53
C GLY A 618 -9.55 28.91 8.56
N PHE A 619 -8.70 29.59 7.80
CA PHE A 619 -8.77 31.05 7.69
C PHE A 619 -10.07 31.50 7.00
N THR A 620 -10.60 32.63 7.47
CA THR A 620 -11.81 33.26 6.93
C THR A 620 -11.47 34.58 6.24
N VAL A 621 -12.12 34.87 5.11
CA VAL A 621 -11.95 36.16 4.42
C VAL A 621 -12.72 37.24 5.18
N LYS A 622 -12.05 38.32 5.57
CA LYS A 622 -12.65 39.47 6.27
C LYS A 622 -13.01 40.60 5.33
N SER A 623 -12.11 40.93 4.41
CA SER A 623 -12.31 42.01 3.45
C SER A 623 -11.51 41.77 2.17
N ILE A 624 -11.77 42.61 1.17
CA ILE A 624 -11.04 42.64 -0.09
C ILE A 624 -10.33 43.98 -0.18
N GLU A 625 -9.01 43.96 -0.30
CA GLU A 625 -8.19 45.15 -0.49
C GLU A 625 -7.95 45.35 -1.99
N LYS A 626 -8.53 46.41 -2.53
CA LYS A 626 -8.48 46.69 -3.97
C LYS A 626 -7.12 47.22 -4.38
N GLY A 627 -6.53 46.65 -5.43
CA GLY A 627 -5.22 47.10 -5.95
C GLY A 627 -4.07 47.01 -4.94
N TYR A 628 -4.11 46.01 -4.05
CA TYR A 628 -3.14 45.84 -2.98
C TYR A 628 -1.73 45.53 -3.50
N TYR A 629 -1.63 44.67 -4.52
CA TYR A 629 -0.35 44.27 -5.08
C TYR A 629 0.17 45.27 -6.12
N ALA A 630 1.48 45.30 -6.36
CA ALA A 630 2.13 46.26 -7.25
C ALA A 630 1.65 46.21 -8.72
N ASP A 631 1.15 45.06 -9.15
CA ASP A 631 0.53 44.85 -10.46
C ASP A 631 -0.96 45.23 -10.51
N GLY A 632 -1.49 45.80 -9.44
CA GLY A 632 -2.89 46.20 -9.30
C GLY A 632 -3.85 45.05 -8.97
N GLU A 633 -3.35 43.84 -8.67
CA GLU A 633 -4.21 42.74 -8.24
C GLU A 633 -4.79 43.01 -6.84
N ASP A 634 -6.06 42.64 -6.64
CA ASP A 634 -6.71 42.67 -5.33
C ASP A 634 -6.17 41.58 -4.39
N ALA A 635 -6.18 41.85 -3.09
CA ALA A 635 -5.91 40.86 -2.04
C ALA A 635 -7.18 40.48 -1.26
N TYR A 636 -7.27 39.22 -0.84
CA TYR A 636 -8.13 38.85 0.28
C TYR A 636 -7.36 39.07 1.59
N ALA A 637 -7.92 39.88 2.49
CA ALA A 637 -7.47 39.95 3.87
C ALA A 637 -8.16 38.82 4.64
N MET A 638 -7.36 37.92 5.22
CA MET A 638 -7.85 36.71 5.89
C MET A 638 -7.43 36.67 7.35
N GLU A 639 -8.29 36.11 8.19
CA GLU A 639 -8.04 35.95 9.62
C GLU A 639 -8.41 34.56 10.13
N LEU A 640 -7.64 34.09 11.12
CA LEU A 640 -7.91 32.88 11.90
C LEU A 640 -7.84 33.22 13.38
N SER A 641 -8.94 33.02 14.11
CA SER A 641 -8.96 33.10 15.57
C SER A 641 -8.08 32.02 16.18
N LEU A 642 -7.22 32.40 17.11
CA LEU A 642 -6.41 31.46 17.89
C LEU A 642 -7.18 31.11 19.16
N GLN A 643 -7.29 29.82 19.47
CA GLN A 643 -7.77 29.38 20.77
C GLN A 643 -6.68 29.67 21.80
N GLN A 644 -7.05 30.36 22.88
CA GLN A 644 -6.13 30.68 23.98
C GLN A 644 -5.91 29.49 24.92
#